data_AF-A0A1S1NCQ7-F1
#
_entry.id   AF-A0A1S1NCQ7-F1
#
_cell.length_a   1.000
_cell.length_b   1.000
_cell.length_c   1.000
_cell.angle_alpha   90.00
_cell.angle_beta   90.00
_cell.angle_gamma   90.00
#
_symmetry.space_group_name_H-M   'P 1'
#
loop_
_entity.id
_entity.type
_entity.pdbx_description
1 polymer ?
#
loop_
_entity_poly.entity_id
_entity_poly.type
_entity_poly.pdbx_seq_one_letter_code
_entity_poly.pdbx_strand_id
1 'polypeptide(L)'
;MRRLECVSGSSSKFWQAEAQGADLVISWGRIGTAGQTQTKSFPTPSAAHAELTKLVDQKTKKGYTEVDGAPSAPEPTTPTPPQPPAASASNPDIADVPPWLADGDPVDLDEEFIAAAAPTRAHPPRHLPEPDWAGIIDAAKANGELFDLDATQSDLRDPLASLWSQQPGSYTPTQCHILLAMQRTRHWSTEGASFMRAIVADAGVVEAARLLIGSLSHTVIVDYDNQRRRRYSLPYYYEPRPPASTPLFEDVELLGQLACLASEKEYAELVEVVRAAGPQLKPVYRAAFALALPDTPELSHELITEFADAGHNWVSWLQATATDPELIERARRVKTESYSAKFADTAKFVNALVVNRGSAAASVLTPHAGHPTAGAALARIGLPEAIRALAGVASASKENMQRLRHAVDRWPAAAVAGLAQTLGDGGRSAAAARVMLAGVAASKPDLVAAVRPWLTGAAGAVLDDVAGQLAADFDEAALDELPRVLADPPWLRPKRDRPLVDRLEPLASAPVATWYDGERDEWAKSGSYLADDPIATAQELAESMCATRYWDAAEVPDSLQQDLAAALASGDVAASVAAFQAWAQAYKAASRYGSSAQVNPNLLCNRAEAVLDAISPGFGLRLWNALAGGYDSHYRAVIYVLARHGVDGVPGLVGLVRRRPNEYLGAARVFGAVELAPLVARAYRKLKTLRESAIDWLRAHPEHAAGGLIPAAIGAPGETRDNAEAALRFLAIDGSRELILATAAKYDREEVTAAVVAMLDEDPTELYPTKRPKLPTFWNPTAWRRPMLTTGKAIPLTAVDHFGTMLAFPTADGIYAGVTQVTASCTRDSLAAFGWDLFTAWLNAAAPTKESWAMTSLGLLGNDDTARQLTPLLRAWPGESQHKRAVTGLDVLEGIGSDVALMMLNGVAGKVKFKALQDRAREKIDQIALNRGLTTAELEDRLAPDLGLDADGTLLLDFGPRRFRVGFDEALKPFVRDADGARLKELPKARRDDDTELAAAAATRWKTLKKGARTVAGQQLLRLELAMCTRRHWDTEVFEQFLAGHPLVRHLVRRLVWAVYTETDTIQRCFRVAEDGQYTDADDEPVTLPTGALIRLPHPLELSSDDRTAFGQLFTDYELLQPFPQLDRDTYRLTDAERAATELTRWADLTVPIGKILGLTNRGWERGEPEDAGVVMEMVKPLAGGSALVAELSDGLSISTGTIDAFAAEQQIIRVFVGGPGRWGTDRPQHTFGGLDDITASELIRDLEALRS
;
A
#
# COMPACT_ATOMS: atom_id res chain seq x y z
N MET A 1 25.15 -11.59 -42.77
CA MET A 1 23.90 -11.24 -42.05
C MET A 1 22.75 -10.99 -43.04
N ARG A 2 21.58 -11.60 -42.85
CA ARG A 2 20.38 -11.35 -43.68
C ARG A 2 19.40 -10.46 -42.94
N ARG A 3 18.98 -9.33 -43.53
CA ARG A 3 18.05 -8.37 -42.91
C ARG A 3 16.75 -8.30 -43.69
N LEU A 4 15.65 -8.39 -42.95
CA LEU A 4 14.30 -8.33 -43.48
C LEU A 4 13.50 -7.23 -42.77
N GLU A 5 12.76 -6.45 -43.53
CA GLU A 5 11.96 -5.34 -43.03
C GLU A 5 10.49 -5.51 -43.42
N CYS A 6 9.59 -5.05 -42.56
CA CYS A 6 8.15 -5.06 -42.82
C CYS A 6 7.55 -3.73 -42.35
N VAL A 7 6.91 -3.03 -43.29
CA VAL A 7 6.23 -1.75 -43.07
C VAL A 7 4.75 -1.95 -43.41
N SER A 8 3.89 -1.89 -42.40
CA SER A 8 2.44 -2.09 -42.51
C SER A 8 1.74 -1.17 -41.51
N GLY A 9 0.91 -0.24 -42.00
CA GLY A 9 0.25 0.78 -41.17
C GLY A 9 1.26 1.63 -40.39
N SER A 10 1.03 1.85 -39.09
CA SER A 10 1.91 2.60 -38.19
C SER A 10 3.13 1.80 -37.65
N SER A 11 3.33 0.55 -38.12
CA SER A 11 4.36 -0.36 -37.61
C SER A 11 5.48 -0.58 -38.64
N SER A 12 6.70 -0.13 -38.31
CA SER A 12 7.94 -0.34 -39.07
C SER A 12 8.92 -1.23 -38.29
N LYS A 13 9.12 -2.49 -38.72
CA LYS A 13 9.90 -3.48 -37.96
C LYS A 13 11.02 -4.09 -38.80
N PHE A 14 12.18 -4.32 -38.18
CA PHE A 14 13.26 -5.11 -38.76
C PHE A 14 13.39 -6.45 -38.03
N TRP A 15 13.85 -7.44 -38.77
CA TRP A 15 14.26 -8.75 -38.28
C TRP A 15 15.51 -9.15 -39.07
N GLN A 16 16.58 -9.51 -38.39
CA GLN A 16 17.82 -9.92 -39.02
C GLN A 16 18.38 -11.15 -38.33
N ALA A 17 19.00 -12.03 -39.10
CA ALA A 17 19.62 -13.22 -38.53
C ALA A 17 20.90 -13.58 -39.27
N GLU A 18 21.82 -14.19 -38.53
CA GLU A 18 23.09 -14.68 -39.03
C GLU A 18 23.49 -15.97 -38.31
N ALA A 19 23.95 -16.96 -39.07
CA ALA A 19 24.56 -18.15 -38.52
C ALA A 19 26.08 -17.94 -38.41
N GLN A 20 26.61 -17.97 -37.19
CA GLN A 20 28.04 -17.87 -36.87
C GLN A 20 28.50 -19.23 -36.35
N GLY A 21 29.05 -20.06 -37.25
CA GLY A 21 29.39 -21.44 -36.92
C GLY A 21 28.14 -22.25 -36.55
N ALA A 22 28.12 -22.82 -35.35
CA ALA A 22 27.01 -23.58 -34.80
C ALA A 22 25.91 -22.71 -34.15
N ASP A 23 26.15 -21.40 -34.01
CA ASP A 23 25.22 -20.48 -33.35
C ASP A 23 24.43 -19.66 -34.37
N LEU A 24 23.13 -19.48 -34.11
CA LEU A 24 22.24 -18.63 -34.87
C LEU A 24 21.88 -17.41 -34.04
N VAL A 25 22.36 -16.24 -34.45
CA VAL A 25 22.07 -14.96 -33.81
C VAL A 25 20.91 -14.30 -34.55
N ILE A 26 19.82 -14.01 -33.84
CA ILE A 26 18.60 -13.41 -34.37
C ILE A 26 18.36 -12.09 -33.65
N SER A 27 18.22 -10.99 -34.38
CA SER A 27 17.87 -9.67 -33.83
C SER A 27 16.59 -9.12 -34.45
N TRP A 28 15.72 -8.50 -33.66
CA TRP A 28 14.50 -7.88 -34.17
C TRP A 28 14.06 -6.67 -33.35
N GLY A 29 13.38 -5.72 -33.99
CA GLY A 29 12.96 -4.49 -33.34
C GLY A 29 12.17 -3.57 -34.26
N ARG A 30 11.86 -2.36 -33.76
CA ARG A 30 11.35 -1.28 -34.62
C ARG A 30 12.52 -0.71 -35.42
N ILE A 31 12.33 -0.40 -36.70
CA ILE A 31 13.36 0.21 -37.54
C ILE A 31 13.80 1.53 -36.88
N GLY A 32 15.10 1.69 -36.61
CA GLY A 32 15.67 2.84 -35.87
C GLY A 32 15.94 2.61 -34.38
N THR A 33 15.70 1.41 -33.83
CA THR A 33 16.04 1.05 -32.44
C THR A 33 17.11 -0.04 -32.38
N ALA A 34 17.79 -0.20 -31.23
CA ALA A 34 18.79 -1.26 -31.04
C ALA A 34 18.21 -2.70 -31.17
N GLY A 35 16.89 -2.86 -31.02
CA GLY A 35 16.21 -4.15 -31.09
C GLY A 35 16.55 -5.09 -29.92
N GLN A 36 16.04 -6.31 -29.99
CA GLN A 36 16.38 -7.42 -29.09
C GLN A 36 17.16 -8.48 -29.86
N THR A 37 18.15 -9.10 -29.22
CA THR A 37 18.98 -10.16 -29.83
C THR A 37 18.87 -11.45 -29.02
N GLN A 38 18.79 -12.57 -29.74
CA GLN A 38 18.75 -13.91 -29.18
C GLN A 38 19.73 -14.81 -29.95
N THR A 39 20.57 -15.53 -29.23
CA THR A 39 21.48 -16.54 -29.80
C THR A 39 20.97 -17.94 -29.52
N LYS A 40 20.96 -18.82 -30.53
CA LYS A 40 20.53 -20.21 -30.42
C LYS A 40 21.60 -21.14 -30.99
N SER A 41 22.15 -22.01 -30.16
CA SER A 41 23.20 -22.97 -30.55
C SER A 41 22.63 -24.25 -31.12
N PHE A 42 23.30 -24.82 -32.13
CA PHE A 42 22.94 -26.07 -32.82
C PHE A 42 24.11 -27.07 -32.79
N PRO A 43 23.85 -28.39 -32.99
CA PRO A 43 24.91 -29.40 -32.94
C PRO A 43 25.94 -29.29 -34.07
N THR A 44 25.57 -28.69 -35.20
CA THR A 44 26.46 -28.50 -36.35
C THR A 44 26.19 -27.16 -37.03
N PRO A 45 27.21 -26.56 -37.70
CA PRO A 45 27.00 -25.34 -38.49
C PRO A 45 25.98 -25.50 -39.62
N SER A 46 25.87 -26.70 -40.19
CA SER A 46 24.87 -27.01 -41.21
C SER A 46 23.44 -26.96 -40.66
N ALA A 47 23.22 -27.42 -39.42
CA ALA A 47 21.91 -27.34 -38.76
C ALA A 47 21.51 -25.88 -38.44
N ALA A 48 22.46 -25.03 -38.02
CA ALA A 48 22.21 -23.61 -37.81
C ALA A 48 21.83 -22.88 -39.12
N HIS A 49 22.52 -23.21 -40.23
CA HIS A 49 22.20 -22.66 -41.56
C HIS A 49 20.85 -23.15 -42.09
N ALA A 50 20.50 -24.42 -41.89
CA ALA A 50 19.20 -24.96 -42.28
C ALA A 50 18.04 -24.26 -41.53
N GLU A 51 18.21 -24.01 -40.23
CA GLU A 51 17.22 -23.26 -39.45
C GLU A 51 17.16 -21.77 -39.86
N LEU A 52 18.30 -21.14 -40.17
CA LEU A 52 18.33 -19.77 -40.71
C LEU A 52 17.50 -19.66 -41.99
N THR A 53 17.69 -20.56 -42.96
CA THR A 53 16.93 -20.58 -44.21
C THR A 53 15.43 -20.76 -43.97
N LYS A 54 15.06 -21.70 -43.09
CA LYS A 54 13.65 -21.92 -42.72
C LYS A 54 13.01 -20.70 -42.07
N LEU A 55 13.73 -19.99 -41.19
CA LEU A 55 13.21 -18.79 -40.52
C LEU A 55 13.06 -17.62 -41.49
N VAL A 56 13.98 -17.47 -42.44
CA VAL A 56 13.84 -16.46 -43.50
C VAL A 56 12.60 -16.74 -44.35
N ASP A 57 12.38 -17.99 -44.79
CA ASP A 57 11.20 -18.38 -45.58
C ASP A 57 9.87 -18.15 -44.83
N GLN A 58 9.86 -18.35 -43.51
CA GLN A 58 8.70 -18.06 -42.68
C GLN A 58 8.43 -16.56 -42.55
N LYS A 59 9.47 -15.72 -42.55
CA LYS A 59 9.34 -14.26 -42.44
C LYS A 59 8.91 -13.64 -43.76
N THR A 60 9.45 -14.09 -44.90
CA THR A 60 9.00 -13.65 -46.23
C THR A 60 7.53 -14.02 -46.48
N LYS A 61 7.07 -15.21 -46.08
CA LYS A 61 5.63 -15.57 -46.14
C LYS A 61 4.72 -14.69 -45.27
N LYS A 62 5.26 -13.99 -44.27
CA LYS A 62 4.54 -13.07 -43.38
C LYS A 62 4.62 -11.60 -43.83
N GLY A 63 5.05 -11.36 -45.07
CA GLY A 63 5.09 -10.01 -45.67
C GLY A 63 6.34 -9.19 -45.31
N TYR A 64 7.42 -9.83 -44.85
CA TYR A 64 8.72 -9.17 -44.72
C TYR A 64 9.48 -9.25 -46.05
N THR A 65 10.10 -8.15 -46.45
CA THR A 65 10.96 -8.08 -47.65
C THR A 65 12.42 -8.05 -47.25
N GLU A 66 13.26 -8.81 -47.94
CA GLU A 66 14.70 -8.83 -47.73
C GLU A 66 15.34 -7.56 -48.33
N VAL A 67 16.27 -6.97 -47.58
CA VAL A 67 17.01 -5.76 -47.97
C VAL A 67 18.50 -6.06 -47.87
N ASP A 68 19.21 -5.94 -48.99
CA ASP A 68 20.65 -6.18 -49.09
C ASP A 68 21.43 -5.01 -48.42
N GLY A 69 22.29 -5.31 -47.42
CA GLY A 69 23.25 -4.33 -46.83
C GLY A 69 24.56 -4.27 -47.63
N ALA A 70 25.38 -3.20 -47.68
CA ALA A 70 25.67 -2.09 -46.77
C ALA A 70 26.52 -0.99 -47.50
N PRO A 71 26.90 0.15 -46.86
CA PRO A 71 28.18 0.82 -47.15
C PRO A 71 29.26 0.47 -46.11
N SER A 72 30.48 0.32 -46.62
CA SER A 72 31.73 0.08 -45.89
C SER A 72 32.22 1.34 -45.16
N ALA A 73 32.82 1.15 -43.98
CA ALA A 73 33.70 2.10 -43.30
C ALA A 73 35.13 1.51 -43.26
N PRO A 74 36.19 2.34 -43.35
CA PRO A 74 37.52 1.95 -43.82
C PRO A 74 38.33 1.15 -42.79
N GLU A 75 39.26 0.35 -43.30
CA GLU A 75 40.21 -0.49 -42.56
C GLU A 75 41.10 0.31 -41.59
N PRO A 76 41.32 -0.17 -40.35
CA PRO A 76 42.45 0.24 -39.54
C PRO A 76 43.66 -0.62 -39.90
N THR A 77 44.68 0.02 -40.47
CA THR A 77 46.04 -0.49 -40.56
C THR A 77 46.54 -0.89 -39.17
N THR A 78 47.01 -2.13 -39.02
CA THR A 78 47.85 -2.57 -37.90
C THR A 78 49.16 -1.79 -37.84
N PRO A 79 49.51 -1.25 -36.66
CA PRO A 79 50.86 -1.42 -36.15
C PRO A 79 50.84 -2.23 -34.85
N THR A 80 51.81 -3.14 -34.80
CA THR A 80 52.46 -3.81 -33.67
C THR A 80 52.24 -3.19 -32.28
N PRO A 81 52.07 -3.99 -31.22
CA PRO A 81 51.60 -3.53 -29.93
C PRO A 81 52.59 -2.58 -29.26
N PRO A 82 52.16 -1.40 -28.76
CA PRO A 82 52.92 -0.72 -27.74
C PRO A 82 52.78 -1.49 -26.42
N GLN A 83 53.91 -1.61 -25.73
CA GLN A 83 54.07 -2.09 -24.37
C GLN A 83 53.01 -1.54 -23.41
N PRO A 84 52.78 -2.22 -22.26
CA PRO A 84 51.92 -1.71 -21.20
C PRO A 84 52.34 -0.26 -20.90
N PRO A 85 51.38 0.69 -20.72
CA PRO A 85 51.76 1.94 -20.11
C PRO A 85 52.38 1.58 -18.76
N ALA A 86 53.64 1.96 -18.62
CA ALA A 86 54.32 1.97 -17.34
C ALA A 86 53.40 2.63 -16.31
N ALA A 87 53.45 2.12 -15.07
CA ALA A 87 52.98 2.83 -13.91
C ALA A 87 53.27 4.32 -14.09
N SER A 88 52.22 5.08 -14.38
CA SER A 88 52.34 6.52 -14.49
C SER A 88 52.61 6.95 -13.07
N ALA A 89 53.85 7.41 -12.88
CA ALA A 89 54.29 8.01 -11.65
C ALA A 89 53.18 8.92 -11.12
N SER A 90 52.85 8.71 -9.85
CA SER A 90 52.28 9.70 -8.96
C SER A 90 52.67 11.11 -9.43
N ASN A 91 51.73 11.79 -10.08
CA ASN A 91 51.85 13.21 -10.32
C ASN A 91 51.77 13.84 -8.91
N PRO A 92 52.80 14.52 -8.41
CA PRO A 92 52.84 14.97 -7.02
C PRO A 92 51.77 16.02 -6.66
N ASP A 93 51.04 16.54 -7.67
CA ASP A 93 50.00 17.57 -7.52
C ASP A 93 48.55 17.02 -7.55
N ILE A 94 48.30 15.71 -7.61
CA ILE A 94 46.93 15.12 -7.58
C ILE A 94 46.41 14.90 -6.14
N ALA A 95 47.20 15.21 -5.11
CA ALA A 95 46.84 14.93 -3.72
C ALA A 95 45.57 15.68 -3.21
N ASP A 96 45.12 16.74 -3.90
CA ASP A 96 44.02 17.62 -3.46
C ASP A 96 42.73 17.55 -4.30
N VAL A 97 42.60 16.61 -5.24
CA VAL A 97 41.34 16.43 -6.01
C VAL A 97 40.61 15.13 -5.63
N PRO A 98 39.34 15.20 -5.20
CA PRO A 98 38.55 14.00 -4.89
C PRO A 98 38.43 13.02 -6.07
N PRO A 99 38.40 11.69 -5.84
CA PRO A 99 38.37 10.69 -6.91
C PRO A 99 37.19 10.80 -7.89
N TRP A 100 36.07 11.41 -7.48
CA TRP A 100 34.90 11.63 -8.33
C TRP A 100 34.98 12.92 -9.18
N LEU A 101 36.03 13.73 -9.02
CA LEU A 101 36.32 14.93 -9.84
C LEU A 101 37.58 14.76 -10.70
N ALA A 102 38.19 13.57 -10.69
CA ALA A 102 39.46 13.32 -11.36
C ALA A 102 39.41 13.57 -12.88
N ASP A 103 38.25 13.39 -13.50
CA ASP A 103 38.01 13.55 -14.94
C ASP A 103 37.34 14.88 -15.33
N GLY A 104 37.25 15.85 -14.40
CA GLY A 104 36.60 17.15 -14.64
C GLY A 104 35.19 17.25 -14.06
N ASP A 105 34.30 18.02 -14.71
CA ASP A 105 32.91 18.19 -14.27
C ASP A 105 32.13 16.87 -14.47
N PRO A 106 31.67 16.19 -13.40
CA PRO A 106 31.16 14.83 -13.52
C PRO A 106 29.70 14.83 -13.99
N VAL A 107 29.48 15.18 -15.25
CA VAL A 107 28.15 15.20 -15.88
C VAL A 107 28.15 14.42 -17.18
N ASP A 108 27.19 13.51 -17.31
CA ASP A 108 26.94 12.77 -18.55
C ASP A 108 25.99 13.59 -19.44
N LEU A 109 26.47 14.15 -20.56
CA LEU A 109 25.66 14.89 -21.54
C LEU A 109 25.71 14.20 -22.92
N ASP A 110 24.73 13.33 -23.20
CA ASP A 110 24.58 12.73 -24.54
C ASP A 110 23.76 13.62 -25.49
N GLU A 111 23.84 13.35 -26.80
CA GLU A 111 23.16 14.18 -27.81
C GLU A 111 21.64 14.20 -27.66
N GLU A 112 21.03 13.10 -27.19
CA GLU A 112 19.59 13.01 -26.98
C GLU A 112 19.14 13.90 -25.81
N PHE A 113 19.92 13.89 -24.72
CA PHE A 113 19.68 14.71 -23.54
C PHE A 113 19.80 16.21 -23.86
N ILE A 114 20.80 16.59 -24.67
CA ILE A 114 20.98 17.96 -25.16
C ILE A 114 19.84 18.34 -26.10
N ALA A 115 19.44 17.47 -27.04
CA ALA A 115 18.35 17.76 -27.98
C ALA A 115 16.99 17.94 -27.30
N ALA A 116 16.77 17.29 -26.14
CA ALA A 116 15.56 17.42 -25.34
C ALA A 116 15.54 18.65 -24.42
N ALA A 117 16.63 19.42 -24.33
CA ALA A 117 16.72 20.63 -23.50
C ALA A 117 16.05 21.84 -24.17
N ALA A 118 15.55 22.78 -23.36
CA ALA A 118 15.20 24.12 -23.85
C ALA A 118 16.44 24.76 -24.50
N PRO A 119 16.31 25.32 -25.72
CA PRO A 119 17.44 26.03 -26.33
C PRO A 119 17.85 27.24 -25.51
N THR A 120 19.16 27.52 -25.52
CA THR A 120 19.76 28.71 -24.93
C THR A 120 20.71 29.34 -25.93
N ARG A 121 21.24 30.54 -25.65
CA ARG A 121 22.27 31.11 -26.52
C ARG A 121 23.57 30.28 -26.53
N ALA A 122 23.87 29.59 -25.43
CA ALA A 122 24.99 28.64 -25.36
C ALA A 122 24.73 27.34 -26.15
N HIS A 123 23.46 26.92 -26.25
CA HIS A 123 23.02 25.74 -26.99
C HIS A 123 21.81 26.08 -27.90
N PRO A 124 22.04 26.78 -29.03
CA PRO A 124 20.97 27.24 -29.90
C PRO A 124 20.29 26.08 -30.64
N PRO A 125 19.04 26.26 -31.11
CA PRO A 125 18.35 25.21 -31.86
C PRO A 125 19.09 24.91 -33.18
N ARG A 126 19.25 23.62 -33.52
CA ARG A 126 20.03 23.17 -34.70
C ARG A 126 19.40 23.58 -36.04
N HIS A 127 18.06 23.59 -36.13
CA HIS A 127 17.31 23.97 -37.33
C HIS A 127 15.88 24.37 -36.94
N LEU A 128 15.36 25.46 -37.51
CA LEU A 128 13.95 25.84 -37.43
C LEU A 128 13.34 25.74 -38.84
N PRO A 129 12.22 25.03 -39.03
CA PRO A 129 11.60 24.94 -40.35
C PRO A 129 11.06 26.29 -40.82
N GLU A 130 11.21 26.56 -42.12
CA GLU A 130 10.66 27.73 -42.82
C GLU A 130 9.14 27.85 -42.62
N PRO A 131 8.58 29.07 -42.56
CA PRO A 131 7.14 29.27 -42.41
C PRO A 131 6.37 28.77 -43.64
N ASP A 132 5.36 27.91 -43.43
CA ASP A 132 4.42 27.51 -44.47
C ASP A 132 3.34 28.58 -44.69
N TRP A 133 3.66 29.57 -45.51
CA TRP A 133 2.74 30.66 -45.84
C TRP A 133 1.43 30.16 -46.46
N ALA A 134 1.45 29.11 -47.28
CA ALA A 134 0.25 28.60 -47.95
C ALA A 134 -0.68 27.90 -46.95
N GLY A 135 -0.14 27.03 -46.10
CA GLY A 135 -0.90 26.36 -45.04
C GLY A 135 -1.50 27.33 -44.03
N ILE A 136 -0.78 28.40 -43.66
CA ILE A 136 -1.30 29.47 -42.77
C ILE A 136 -2.54 30.14 -43.38
N ILE A 137 -2.51 30.46 -44.68
CA ILE A 137 -3.61 31.14 -45.39
C ILE A 137 -4.81 30.22 -45.57
N ASP A 138 -4.59 28.96 -45.90
CA ASP A 138 -5.67 28.00 -46.12
C ASP A 138 -6.37 27.65 -44.80
N ALA A 139 -5.62 27.48 -43.71
CA ALA A 139 -6.18 27.32 -42.37
C ALA A 139 -6.92 28.58 -41.90
N ALA A 140 -6.38 29.77 -42.20
CA ALA A 140 -7.04 31.05 -41.94
C ALA A 140 -8.41 31.15 -42.67
N LYS A 141 -8.45 30.88 -43.98
CA LYS A 141 -9.67 30.97 -44.79
C LYS A 141 -10.73 29.94 -44.42
N ALA A 142 -10.34 28.68 -44.19
CA ALA A 142 -11.28 27.60 -43.85
C ALA A 142 -12.02 27.84 -42.51
N ASN A 143 -11.43 28.61 -41.61
CA ASN A 143 -12.01 28.91 -40.29
C ASN A 143 -12.63 30.32 -40.21
N GLY A 144 -12.42 31.21 -41.18
CA GLY A 144 -13.00 32.56 -41.19
C GLY A 144 -14.53 32.57 -41.17
N GLU A 145 -15.17 31.59 -41.80
CA GLU A 145 -16.64 31.39 -41.78
C GLU A 145 -17.19 30.93 -40.42
N LEU A 146 -16.30 30.49 -39.51
CA LEU A 146 -16.66 30.04 -38.18
C LEU A 146 -16.68 31.18 -37.15
N PHE A 147 -16.21 32.39 -37.51
CA PHE A 147 -16.26 33.55 -36.61
C PHE A 147 -17.66 34.18 -36.55
N ASP A 148 -18.09 34.45 -35.33
CA ASP A 148 -19.27 35.25 -35.02
C ASP A 148 -18.84 36.72 -34.88
N LEU A 149 -19.11 37.51 -35.93
CA LEU A 149 -18.80 38.95 -35.96
C LEU A 149 -19.66 39.74 -34.97
N ASP A 150 -20.87 39.28 -34.66
CA ASP A 150 -21.78 39.95 -33.73
C ASP A 150 -21.31 39.76 -32.29
N ALA A 151 -20.77 38.57 -31.98
CA ALA A 151 -20.13 38.27 -30.69
C ALA A 151 -18.70 38.84 -30.55
N THR A 152 -18.13 39.43 -31.61
CA THR A 152 -16.81 40.07 -31.62
C THR A 152 -16.91 41.57 -31.28
N GLN A 153 -15.94 42.10 -30.52
CA GLN A 153 -15.89 43.51 -30.13
C GLN A 153 -15.82 44.45 -31.33
N SER A 154 -16.53 45.58 -31.24
CA SER A 154 -16.85 46.44 -32.39
C SER A 154 -15.63 47.00 -33.11
N ASP A 155 -14.56 47.31 -32.38
CA ASP A 155 -13.29 47.85 -32.89
C ASP A 155 -12.45 46.81 -33.65
N LEU A 156 -12.71 45.52 -33.47
CA LEU A 156 -12.01 44.44 -34.19
C LEU A 156 -12.80 43.87 -35.37
N ARG A 157 -14.08 44.23 -35.54
CA ARG A 157 -14.92 43.67 -36.61
C ARG A 157 -14.38 43.99 -38.00
N ASP A 158 -14.01 45.24 -38.26
CA ASP A 158 -13.48 45.65 -39.58
C ASP A 158 -12.07 45.07 -39.85
N PRO A 159 -11.13 45.10 -38.89
CA PRO A 159 -9.86 44.39 -39.01
C PRO A 159 -10.01 42.88 -39.26
N LEU A 160 -10.94 42.21 -38.56
CA LEU A 160 -11.21 40.78 -38.69
C LEU A 160 -11.89 40.44 -40.03
N ALA A 161 -12.86 41.24 -40.48
CA ALA A 161 -13.56 41.01 -41.73
C ALA A 161 -12.64 41.21 -42.95
N SER A 162 -11.76 42.21 -42.91
CA SER A 162 -10.79 42.48 -43.97
C SER A 162 -9.61 41.50 -44.00
N LEU A 163 -9.32 40.84 -42.87
CA LEU A 163 -8.22 39.89 -42.70
C LEU A 163 -8.17 38.82 -43.79
N TRP A 164 -9.34 38.28 -44.15
CA TRP A 164 -9.47 37.14 -45.06
C TRP A 164 -9.21 37.47 -46.53
N SER A 165 -9.14 38.75 -46.87
CA SER A 165 -9.01 39.26 -48.24
C SER A 165 -7.62 39.83 -48.57
N GLN A 166 -6.73 39.94 -47.57
CA GLN A 166 -5.39 40.53 -47.72
C GLN A 166 -4.33 39.52 -48.18
N GLN A 167 -3.25 40.02 -48.78
CA GLN A 167 -2.10 39.20 -49.12
C GLN A 167 -1.18 38.99 -47.90
N PRO A 168 -0.51 37.83 -47.79
CA PRO A 168 0.48 37.59 -46.73
C PRO A 168 1.55 38.68 -46.70
N GLY A 169 1.94 39.12 -45.50
CA GLY A 169 2.94 40.18 -45.31
C GLY A 169 2.40 41.61 -45.44
N SER A 170 1.09 41.79 -45.71
CA SER A 170 0.46 43.12 -45.80
C SER A 170 -0.49 43.45 -44.64
N TYR A 171 -0.40 42.70 -43.54
CA TYR A 171 -1.28 42.84 -42.37
C TYR A 171 -0.95 44.07 -41.53
N THR A 172 -1.98 44.77 -41.06
CA THR A 172 -1.81 45.84 -40.07
C THR A 172 -1.44 45.27 -38.69
N PRO A 173 -0.85 46.06 -37.77
CA PRO A 173 -0.53 45.58 -36.42
C PRO A 173 -1.72 44.97 -35.67
N THR A 174 -2.92 45.54 -35.84
CA THR A 174 -4.16 45.00 -35.23
C THR A 174 -4.53 43.64 -35.81
N GLN A 175 -4.34 43.44 -37.12
CA GLN A 175 -4.56 42.16 -37.77
C GLN A 175 -3.52 41.12 -37.35
N CYS A 176 -2.26 41.51 -37.17
CA CYS A 176 -1.23 40.65 -36.58
C CYS A 176 -1.58 40.24 -35.15
N HIS A 177 -2.13 41.16 -34.34
CA HIS A 177 -2.60 40.84 -32.99
C HIS A 177 -3.72 39.79 -33.00
N ILE A 178 -4.69 39.94 -33.91
CA ILE A 178 -5.79 38.98 -34.09
C ILE A 178 -5.23 37.60 -34.49
N LEU A 179 -4.36 37.54 -35.50
CA LEU A 179 -3.78 36.27 -35.98
C LEU A 179 -2.96 35.56 -34.90
N LEU A 180 -2.15 36.30 -34.12
CA LEU A 180 -1.41 35.73 -32.99
C LEU A 180 -2.36 35.27 -31.86
N ALA A 181 -3.46 35.99 -31.61
CA ALA A 181 -4.47 35.54 -30.64
C ALA A 181 -5.19 34.26 -31.07
N MET A 182 -5.39 34.08 -32.37
CA MET A 182 -6.01 32.89 -32.96
C MET A 182 -5.07 31.69 -32.93
N GLN A 183 -3.78 31.89 -33.25
CA GLN A 183 -2.76 30.85 -33.18
C GLN A 183 -2.69 30.19 -31.79
N ARG A 184 -2.95 30.94 -30.72
CA ARG A 184 -2.98 30.42 -29.33
C ARG A 184 -4.14 29.47 -29.02
N THR A 185 -5.17 29.40 -29.84
CA THR A 185 -6.27 28.44 -29.65
C THR A 185 -5.88 27.08 -30.23
N ARG A 186 -6.08 25.98 -29.48
CA ARG A 186 -5.66 24.58 -29.78
C ARG A 186 -6.17 23.98 -31.11
N HIS A 187 -6.80 24.77 -31.96
CA HIS A 187 -7.41 24.37 -33.23
C HIS A 187 -6.68 24.94 -34.46
N TRP A 188 -5.60 25.71 -34.28
CA TRP A 188 -4.78 26.30 -35.36
C TRP A 188 -3.42 25.64 -35.59
N SER A 189 -2.97 24.73 -34.72
CA SER A 189 -1.61 24.18 -34.77
C SER A 189 -1.48 23.01 -35.75
N THR A 190 -0.88 23.24 -36.91
CA THR A 190 -0.24 22.20 -37.75
C THR A 190 1.26 22.45 -37.79
N GLU A 191 2.08 21.40 -37.67
CA GLU A 191 3.54 21.50 -37.80
C GLU A 191 3.90 22.22 -39.12
N GLY A 192 4.51 23.41 -39.02
CA GLY A 192 4.96 24.22 -40.17
C GLY A 192 4.20 25.54 -40.39
N ALA A 193 2.95 25.66 -39.95
CA ALA A 193 2.10 26.83 -40.20
C ALA A 193 2.10 27.83 -39.02
N SER A 194 3.27 28.37 -38.66
CA SER A 194 3.38 29.36 -37.56
C SER A 194 3.42 30.79 -38.09
N PHE A 195 2.37 31.58 -37.79
CA PHE A 195 2.30 32.99 -38.12
C PHE A 195 3.40 33.80 -37.41
N MET A 196 3.75 33.40 -36.19
CA MET A 196 4.87 33.99 -35.45
C MET A 196 6.20 33.87 -36.20
N ARG A 197 6.50 32.73 -36.86
CA ARG A 197 7.70 32.58 -37.71
C ARG A 197 7.64 33.46 -38.94
N ALA A 198 6.45 33.58 -39.54
CA ALA A 198 6.19 34.43 -40.69
C ALA A 198 6.48 35.91 -40.38
N ILE A 199 6.04 36.42 -39.23
CA ILE A 199 6.35 37.78 -38.79
C ILE A 199 7.85 37.97 -38.56
N VAL A 200 8.54 37.01 -37.94
CA VAL A 200 9.98 37.12 -37.70
C VAL A 200 10.77 37.13 -39.01
N ALA A 201 10.36 36.33 -39.99
CA ALA A 201 10.98 36.31 -41.32
C ALA A 201 10.80 37.64 -42.10
N ASP A 202 9.69 38.34 -41.87
CA ASP A 202 9.33 39.58 -42.58
C ASP A 202 9.83 40.86 -41.87
N ALA A 203 9.65 40.94 -40.55
CA ALA A 203 9.87 42.14 -39.74
C ALA A 203 10.98 42.01 -38.67
N GLY A 204 11.55 40.81 -38.51
CA GLY A 204 12.59 40.54 -37.51
C GLY A 204 12.06 40.23 -36.10
N VAL A 205 12.93 39.68 -35.26
CA VAL A 205 12.55 39.12 -33.94
C VAL A 205 12.07 40.17 -32.94
N VAL A 206 12.61 41.39 -32.99
CA VAL A 206 12.25 42.50 -32.08
C VAL A 206 10.85 43.01 -32.37
N GLU A 207 10.51 43.25 -33.64
CA GLU A 207 9.17 43.71 -34.03
C GLU A 207 8.13 42.63 -33.78
N ALA A 208 8.48 41.37 -34.03
CA ALA A 208 7.61 40.25 -33.72
C ALA A 208 7.32 40.13 -32.21
N ALA A 209 8.29 40.43 -31.34
CA ALA A 209 8.07 40.50 -29.90
C ALA A 209 7.07 41.62 -29.52
N ARG A 210 7.15 42.81 -30.16
CA ARG A 210 6.19 43.90 -29.95
C ARG A 210 4.77 43.51 -30.36
N LEU A 211 4.62 42.88 -31.52
CA LEU A 211 3.34 42.39 -32.01
C LEU A 211 2.77 41.26 -31.13
N LEU A 212 3.62 40.37 -30.63
CA LEU A 212 3.21 39.34 -29.68
C LEU A 212 2.70 39.96 -28.38
N ILE A 213 3.45 40.90 -27.78
CA ILE A 213 3.04 41.63 -26.58
C ILE A 213 1.69 42.32 -26.79
N GLY A 214 1.53 43.05 -27.91
CA GLY A 214 0.28 43.73 -28.26
C GLY A 214 -0.90 42.78 -28.46
N SER A 215 -0.64 41.54 -28.89
CA SER A 215 -1.67 40.51 -29.03
C SER A 215 -2.18 39.95 -27.69
N LEU A 216 -1.41 40.05 -26.59
CA LEU A 216 -1.78 39.43 -25.30
C LEU A 216 -3.00 40.08 -24.63
N SER A 217 -3.43 41.25 -25.11
CA SER A 217 -4.70 41.87 -24.72
C SER A 217 -5.93 41.27 -25.40
N HIS A 218 -5.75 40.32 -26.33
CA HIS A 218 -6.81 39.72 -27.14
C HIS A 218 -6.98 38.22 -26.82
N THR A 219 -8.23 37.75 -26.66
CA THR A 219 -8.57 36.34 -26.42
C THR A 219 -9.69 35.86 -27.33
N VAL A 220 -9.52 34.68 -27.93
CA VAL A 220 -10.53 34.01 -28.76
C VAL A 220 -11.30 32.99 -27.93
N ILE A 221 -12.63 33.05 -27.97
CA ILE A 221 -13.54 32.06 -27.33
C ILE A 221 -14.00 31.03 -28.37
N VAL A 222 -14.21 29.79 -27.93
CA VAL A 222 -14.80 28.71 -28.73
C VAL A 222 -16.14 28.29 -28.12
N ASP A 223 -17.22 28.48 -28.86
CA ASP A 223 -18.57 28.04 -28.49
C ASP A 223 -19.10 26.98 -29.48
N TYR A 224 -20.18 26.30 -29.11
CA TYR A 224 -20.88 25.36 -29.97
C TYR A 224 -22.30 25.85 -30.24
N ASP A 225 -22.72 25.84 -31.50
CA ASP A 225 -24.11 26.13 -31.86
C ASP A 225 -25.06 24.97 -31.50
N ASN A 226 -26.37 25.18 -31.67
CA ASN A 226 -27.42 24.19 -31.37
C ASN A 226 -27.32 22.90 -32.23
N GLN A 227 -26.48 22.89 -33.27
CA GLN A 227 -26.18 21.72 -34.10
C GLN A 227 -24.81 21.10 -33.75
N ARG A 228 -24.20 21.52 -32.62
CA ARG A 228 -22.86 21.14 -32.16
C ARG A 228 -21.74 21.54 -33.13
N ARG A 229 -21.91 22.57 -33.96
CA ARG A 229 -20.84 23.14 -34.79
C ARG A 229 -20.09 24.21 -34.01
N ARG A 230 -18.76 24.30 -34.21
CA ARG A 230 -17.89 25.24 -33.52
C ARG A 230 -18.05 26.67 -34.06
N ARG A 231 -18.04 27.66 -33.16
CA ARG A 231 -18.04 29.10 -33.47
C ARG A 231 -16.95 29.80 -32.66
N TYR A 232 -16.32 30.83 -33.26
CA TYR A 232 -15.26 31.61 -32.63
C TYR A 232 -15.66 33.08 -32.45
N SER A 233 -15.20 33.75 -31.40
CA SER A 233 -15.44 35.19 -31.19
C SER A 233 -14.32 35.86 -30.39
N LEU A 234 -14.21 37.19 -30.48
CA LEU A 234 -13.25 38.04 -29.75
C LEU A 234 -14.04 39.07 -28.90
N PRO A 235 -14.53 38.73 -27.70
CA PRO A 235 -15.39 39.61 -26.92
C PRO A 235 -14.62 40.70 -26.17
N TYR A 236 -15.34 41.76 -25.78
CA TYR A 236 -14.81 42.92 -25.03
C TYR A 236 -14.28 42.58 -23.64
N TYR A 237 -14.82 41.54 -22.99
CA TYR A 237 -14.40 41.11 -21.66
C TYR A 237 -14.37 39.60 -21.55
N TYR A 238 -13.18 39.03 -21.59
CA TYR A 238 -12.93 37.66 -21.17
C TYR A 238 -11.57 37.62 -20.49
N GLU A 239 -11.51 37.06 -19.29
CA GLU A 239 -10.22 36.83 -18.64
C GLU A 239 -9.61 35.55 -19.20
N PRO A 240 -8.53 35.62 -20.00
CA PRO A 240 -7.83 34.41 -20.41
C PRO A 240 -7.36 33.67 -19.16
N ARG A 241 -7.84 32.45 -18.98
CA ARG A 241 -7.24 31.52 -18.03
C ARG A 241 -5.89 31.10 -18.60
N PRO A 242 -4.77 31.31 -17.88
CA PRO A 242 -3.49 30.75 -18.32
C PRO A 242 -3.61 29.22 -18.45
N PRO A 243 -2.76 28.58 -19.29
CA PRO A 243 -2.75 27.13 -19.40
C PRO A 243 -2.60 26.50 -18.01
N ALA A 244 -3.45 25.54 -17.67
CA ALA A 244 -3.50 24.94 -16.33
C ALA A 244 -2.20 24.22 -15.90
N SER A 245 -1.20 24.09 -16.78
CA SER A 245 0.00 23.28 -16.57
C SER A 245 1.33 24.04 -16.57
N THR A 246 1.54 25.12 -17.33
CA THR A 246 2.82 25.86 -17.40
C THR A 246 2.58 27.34 -17.74
N PRO A 247 3.38 28.29 -17.20
CA PRO A 247 3.33 29.69 -17.61
C PRO A 247 3.81 29.92 -19.05
N LEU A 248 4.61 29.01 -19.63
CA LEU A 248 5.10 29.12 -21.01
C LEU A 248 4.08 28.54 -22.01
N PHE A 249 3.80 29.28 -23.09
CA PHE A 249 2.94 28.87 -24.19
C PHE A 249 3.67 29.02 -25.54
N GLU A 250 3.15 28.33 -26.56
CA GLU A 250 3.83 28.04 -27.83
C GLU A 250 4.46 29.28 -28.50
N ASP A 251 3.74 30.41 -28.55
CA ASP A 251 4.24 31.63 -29.22
C ASP A 251 5.46 32.25 -28.50
N VAL A 252 5.40 32.34 -27.17
CA VAL A 252 6.51 32.89 -26.36
C VAL A 252 7.69 31.92 -26.33
N GLU A 253 7.40 30.63 -26.34
CA GLU A 253 8.42 29.59 -26.49
C GLU A 253 9.17 29.71 -27.81
N LEU A 254 8.44 29.85 -28.91
CA LEU A 254 9.02 30.02 -30.24
C LEU A 254 9.81 31.34 -30.36
N LEU A 255 9.31 32.43 -29.77
CA LEU A 255 10.06 33.68 -29.68
C LEU A 255 11.40 33.47 -28.95
N GLY A 256 11.41 32.72 -27.84
CA GLY A 256 12.64 32.35 -27.13
C GLY A 256 13.63 31.58 -28.02
N GLN A 257 13.15 30.58 -28.76
CA GLN A 257 13.98 29.81 -29.70
C GLN A 257 14.61 30.71 -30.79
N LEU A 258 13.84 31.65 -31.32
CA LEU A 258 14.30 32.62 -32.32
C LEU A 258 15.26 33.65 -31.70
N ALA A 259 15.03 34.07 -30.46
CA ALA A 259 15.91 34.97 -29.72
C ALA A 259 17.29 34.34 -29.45
N CYS A 260 17.38 33.02 -29.27
CA CYS A 260 18.67 32.32 -29.16
C CYS A 260 19.52 32.45 -30.44
N LEU A 261 18.91 32.67 -31.60
CA LEU A 261 19.58 32.85 -32.89
C LEU A 261 19.84 34.34 -33.23
N ALA A 262 19.28 35.27 -32.46
CA ALA A 262 19.39 36.69 -32.70
C ALA A 262 20.80 37.23 -32.38
N SER A 263 21.23 38.27 -33.09
CA SER A 263 22.47 38.99 -32.75
C SER A 263 22.41 39.54 -31.33
N GLU A 264 23.56 39.80 -30.70
CA GLU A 264 23.60 40.38 -29.34
C GLU A 264 22.81 41.69 -29.23
N LYS A 265 22.87 42.52 -30.27
CA LYS A 265 22.12 43.79 -30.34
C LYS A 265 20.60 43.55 -30.36
N GLU A 266 20.13 42.65 -31.21
CA GLU A 266 18.70 42.32 -31.32
C GLU A 266 18.18 41.65 -30.05
N TYR A 267 18.98 40.78 -29.42
CA TYR A 267 18.62 40.15 -28.15
C TYR A 267 18.51 41.16 -27.01
N ALA A 268 19.47 42.08 -26.89
CA ALA A 268 19.40 43.17 -25.90
C ALA A 268 18.18 44.07 -26.13
N GLU A 269 17.90 44.43 -27.39
CA GLU A 269 16.72 45.22 -27.73
C GLU A 269 15.41 44.48 -27.42
N LEU A 270 15.35 43.17 -27.68
CA LEU A 270 14.20 42.33 -27.33
C LEU A 270 13.98 42.26 -25.81
N VAL A 271 15.03 42.11 -25.02
CA VAL A 271 14.95 42.14 -23.54
C VAL A 271 14.40 43.47 -23.05
N GLU A 272 14.85 44.60 -23.62
CA GLU A 272 14.33 45.93 -23.28
C GLU A 272 12.86 46.10 -23.67
N VAL A 273 12.44 45.56 -24.81
CA VAL A 273 11.02 45.55 -25.22
C VAL A 273 10.15 44.79 -24.21
N VAL A 274 10.59 43.59 -23.80
CA VAL A 274 9.88 42.78 -22.79
C VAL A 274 9.83 43.49 -21.44
N ARG A 275 10.95 44.07 -21.00
CA ARG A 275 11.07 44.80 -19.73
C ARG A 275 10.17 46.04 -19.71
N ALA A 276 10.18 46.83 -20.78
CA ALA A 276 9.36 48.05 -20.91
C ALA A 276 7.86 47.75 -20.92
N ALA A 277 7.45 46.62 -21.52
CA ALA A 277 6.06 46.17 -21.52
C ALA A 277 5.62 45.57 -20.17
N GLY A 278 6.57 45.12 -19.34
CA GLY A 278 6.34 44.40 -18.07
C GLY A 278 5.21 44.98 -17.20
N PRO A 279 5.19 46.28 -16.87
CA PRO A 279 4.15 46.89 -16.02
C PRO A 279 2.72 46.80 -16.58
N GLN A 280 2.57 46.62 -17.90
CA GLN A 280 1.27 46.54 -18.59
C GLN A 280 0.81 45.09 -18.78
N LEU A 281 1.70 44.11 -18.54
CA LEU A 281 1.42 42.69 -18.70
C LEU A 281 0.93 42.07 -17.39
N LYS A 282 -0.01 41.11 -17.49
CA LYS A 282 -0.37 40.27 -16.35
C LYS A 282 0.87 39.50 -15.84
N PRO A 283 1.00 39.25 -14.52
CA PRO A 283 2.18 38.60 -13.95
C PRO A 283 2.58 37.27 -14.60
N VAL A 284 1.60 36.45 -14.98
CA VAL A 284 1.86 35.15 -15.65
C VAL A 284 2.54 35.30 -17.02
N TYR A 285 2.26 36.37 -17.77
CA TYR A 285 2.92 36.63 -19.05
C TYR A 285 4.36 37.11 -18.85
N ARG A 286 4.61 37.91 -17.81
CA ARG A 286 5.98 38.30 -17.42
C ARG A 286 6.83 37.06 -17.10
N ALA A 287 6.26 36.10 -16.38
CA ALA A 287 6.91 34.82 -16.09
C ALA A 287 7.17 33.98 -17.34
N ALA A 288 6.25 33.98 -18.32
CA ALA A 288 6.45 33.28 -19.59
C ALA A 288 7.69 33.80 -20.35
N PHE A 289 7.83 35.12 -20.46
CA PHE A 289 9.00 35.73 -21.10
C PHE A 289 10.30 35.49 -20.33
N ALA A 290 10.27 35.56 -19.00
CA ALA A 290 11.43 35.25 -18.16
C ALA A 290 11.93 33.80 -18.34
N LEU A 291 11.03 32.84 -18.60
CA LEU A 291 11.40 31.45 -18.91
C LEU A 291 11.86 31.24 -20.36
N ALA A 292 11.36 32.04 -21.30
CA ALA A 292 11.74 31.97 -22.71
C ALA A 292 13.10 32.65 -22.99
N LEU A 293 13.58 33.49 -22.08
CA LEU A 293 14.85 34.22 -22.17
C LEU A 293 15.80 33.78 -21.03
N PRO A 294 16.25 32.51 -21.02
CA PRO A 294 17.00 31.94 -19.90
C PRO A 294 18.39 32.59 -19.69
N ASP A 295 18.94 33.24 -20.71
CA ASP A 295 20.22 33.96 -20.66
C ASP A 295 20.11 35.35 -19.98
N THR A 296 18.95 35.70 -19.42
CA THR A 296 18.71 36.95 -18.66
C THR A 296 18.04 36.63 -17.32
N PRO A 297 18.79 36.04 -16.36
CA PRO A 297 18.25 35.57 -15.08
C PRO A 297 17.65 36.69 -14.22
N GLU A 298 18.02 37.95 -14.46
CA GLU A 298 17.53 39.14 -13.77
C GLU A 298 16.00 39.26 -13.88
N LEU A 299 15.42 38.90 -15.04
CA LEU A 299 13.97 38.87 -15.22
C LEU A 299 13.29 37.91 -14.24
N SER A 300 13.94 36.78 -13.95
CA SER A 300 13.43 35.79 -12.99
C SER A 300 13.65 36.26 -11.55
N HIS A 301 14.79 36.88 -11.24
CA HIS A 301 15.09 37.42 -9.92
C HIS A 301 14.09 38.51 -9.49
N GLU A 302 13.80 39.44 -10.40
CA GLU A 302 12.83 40.52 -10.18
C GLU A 302 11.43 39.96 -9.87
N LEU A 303 10.97 39.00 -10.67
CA LEU A 303 9.66 38.38 -10.50
C LEU A 303 9.56 37.53 -9.21
N ILE A 304 10.60 36.80 -8.84
CA ILE A 304 10.63 36.08 -7.55
C ILE A 304 10.54 37.08 -6.40
N THR A 305 11.28 38.19 -6.48
CA THR A 305 11.31 39.21 -5.45
C THR A 305 9.94 39.87 -5.27
N GLU A 306 9.27 40.17 -6.37
CA GLU A 306 7.96 40.84 -6.39
C GLU A 306 6.80 39.92 -5.97
N PHE A 307 6.81 38.63 -6.38
CA PHE A 307 5.62 37.79 -6.33
C PHE A 307 5.69 36.54 -5.43
N ALA A 308 6.86 36.16 -4.89
CA ALA A 308 6.96 34.94 -4.09
C ALA A 308 6.04 34.94 -2.86
N ASP A 309 5.89 36.08 -2.18
CA ASP A 309 5.07 36.18 -0.97
C ASP A 309 3.57 36.22 -1.28
N ALA A 310 3.18 36.57 -2.51
CA ALA A 310 1.80 36.55 -2.98
C ALA A 310 1.30 35.13 -3.32
N GLY A 311 2.16 34.12 -3.28
CA GLY A 311 1.77 32.72 -3.40
C GLY A 311 1.38 32.27 -4.82
N HIS A 312 1.80 33.01 -5.85
CA HIS A 312 1.49 32.65 -7.23
C HIS A 312 2.21 31.36 -7.66
N ASN A 313 1.45 30.33 -8.05
CA ASN A 313 1.98 29.00 -8.42
C ASN A 313 3.08 29.01 -9.51
N TRP A 314 3.04 29.96 -10.44
CA TRP A 314 4.03 30.07 -11.52
C TRP A 314 5.41 30.53 -11.01
N VAL A 315 5.53 31.14 -9.82
CA VAL A 315 6.83 31.58 -9.27
C VAL A 315 7.79 30.40 -9.10
N SER A 316 7.26 29.21 -8.77
CA SER A 316 8.11 28.02 -8.63
C SER A 316 8.84 27.63 -9.92
N TRP A 317 8.33 28.03 -11.08
CA TRP A 317 8.95 27.73 -12.37
C TRP A 317 10.22 28.54 -12.63
N LEU A 318 10.35 29.72 -12.01
CA LEU A 318 11.51 30.60 -12.18
C LEU A 318 12.81 30.01 -11.60
N GLN A 319 12.74 28.90 -10.85
CA GLN A 319 13.90 28.08 -10.49
C GLN A 319 14.69 27.57 -11.71
N ALA A 320 14.05 27.46 -12.88
CA ALA A 320 14.69 27.01 -14.12
C ALA A 320 15.76 27.98 -14.64
N THR A 321 15.59 29.28 -14.39
CA THR A 321 16.36 30.37 -15.00
C THR A 321 17.08 31.22 -13.96
N ALA A 322 16.53 31.38 -12.74
CA ALA A 322 17.18 32.10 -11.66
C ALA A 322 18.52 31.46 -11.24
N THR A 323 19.52 32.29 -10.98
CA THR A 323 20.88 31.87 -10.58
C THR A 323 21.24 32.16 -9.12
N ASP A 324 20.41 32.92 -8.39
CA ASP A 324 20.67 33.30 -6.99
C ASP A 324 20.13 32.20 -6.05
N PRO A 325 20.97 31.59 -5.19
CA PRO A 325 20.53 30.49 -4.31
C PRO A 325 19.41 30.86 -3.33
N GLU A 326 19.40 32.09 -2.79
CA GLU A 326 18.37 32.52 -1.85
C GLU A 326 17.03 32.72 -2.55
N LEU A 327 17.05 33.30 -3.75
CA LEU A 327 15.84 33.46 -4.56
C LEU A 327 15.30 32.13 -5.09
N ILE A 328 16.17 31.19 -5.47
CA ILE A 328 15.77 29.83 -5.85
C ILE A 328 15.05 29.14 -4.69
N GLU A 329 15.60 29.22 -3.48
CA GLU A 329 14.99 28.64 -2.28
C GLU A 329 13.66 29.34 -1.93
N ARG A 330 13.58 30.66 -2.09
CA ARG A 330 12.33 31.42 -1.89
C ARG A 330 11.25 31.00 -2.89
N ALA A 331 11.60 30.87 -4.18
CA ALA A 331 10.68 30.40 -5.22
C ALA A 331 10.22 28.95 -4.98
N ARG A 332 11.09 28.08 -4.45
CA ARG A 332 10.77 26.68 -4.12
C ARG A 332 9.72 26.55 -3.02
N ARG A 333 9.66 27.50 -2.07
CA ARG A 333 8.71 27.48 -0.95
C ARG A 333 7.27 27.85 -1.33
N VAL A 334 7.07 28.40 -2.53
CA VAL A 334 5.74 28.75 -3.03
C VAL A 334 4.93 27.48 -3.29
N LYS A 335 3.73 27.39 -2.71
CA LYS A 335 2.85 26.21 -2.87
C LYS A 335 2.34 26.10 -4.31
N THR A 336 2.37 24.89 -4.85
CA THR A 336 1.78 24.56 -6.16
C THR A 336 0.45 23.82 -5.97
N GLU A 337 -0.52 24.08 -6.84
CA GLU A 337 -1.82 23.39 -6.82
C GLU A 337 -1.66 21.93 -7.29
N SER A 338 -2.38 20.99 -6.65
CA SER A 338 -2.21 19.55 -6.82
C SER A 338 -2.40 19.01 -8.25
N TYR A 339 -3.06 19.77 -9.12
CA TYR A 339 -3.36 19.37 -10.52
C TYR A 339 -2.52 20.13 -11.56
N SER A 340 -1.61 21.03 -11.14
CA SER A 340 -0.73 21.79 -12.03
C SER A 340 0.56 21.02 -12.36
N ALA A 341 1.11 21.18 -13.57
CA ALA A 341 2.42 20.61 -13.86
C ALA A 341 3.51 21.37 -13.09
N LYS A 342 4.62 20.69 -12.81
CA LYS A 342 5.72 21.22 -12.01
C LYS A 342 6.97 21.34 -12.87
N PHE A 343 7.80 22.34 -12.56
CA PHE A 343 9.13 22.47 -13.17
C PHE A 343 9.92 21.14 -13.08
N ALA A 344 9.94 20.52 -11.90
CA ALA A 344 10.67 19.29 -11.62
C ALA A 344 10.22 18.06 -12.46
N ASP A 345 9.03 18.11 -13.07
CA ASP A 345 8.49 17.06 -13.93
C ASP A 345 8.67 17.37 -15.42
N THR A 346 9.22 18.54 -15.78
CA THR A 346 9.30 19.01 -17.16
C THR A 346 10.71 18.88 -17.73
N ALA A 347 10.93 17.84 -18.55
CA ALA A 347 12.25 17.47 -19.08
C ALA A 347 12.98 18.61 -19.78
N LYS A 348 12.24 19.38 -20.58
CA LYS A 348 12.80 20.51 -21.32
C LYS A 348 13.59 21.49 -20.43
N PHE A 349 13.02 21.93 -19.31
CA PHE A 349 13.67 22.91 -18.43
C PHE A 349 14.71 22.26 -17.51
N VAL A 350 14.44 21.06 -17.00
CA VAL A 350 15.40 20.32 -16.16
C VAL A 350 16.66 19.99 -16.94
N ASN A 351 16.53 19.53 -18.19
CA ASN A 351 17.67 19.20 -19.04
C ASN A 351 18.45 20.46 -19.39
N ALA A 352 17.78 21.57 -19.73
CA ALA A 352 18.44 22.85 -19.98
C ALA A 352 19.24 23.33 -18.77
N LEU A 353 18.70 23.14 -17.55
CA LEU A 353 19.43 23.47 -16.33
C LEU A 353 20.75 22.69 -16.21
N VAL A 354 20.73 21.37 -16.46
CA VAL A 354 21.94 20.52 -16.40
C VAL A 354 22.91 20.82 -17.54
N VAL A 355 22.41 21.02 -18.76
CA VAL A 355 23.22 21.37 -19.93
C VAL A 355 23.96 22.69 -19.71
N ASN A 356 23.30 23.72 -19.17
CA ASN A 356 23.93 25.03 -18.99
C ASN A 356 24.80 25.15 -17.73
N ARG A 357 24.47 24.43 -16.64
CA ARG A 357 25.14 24.59 -15.34
C ARG A 357 26.06 23.42 -14.96
N GLY A 358 26.11 22.37 -15.77
CA GLY A 358 26.87 21.17 -15.42
C GLY A 358 26.47 20.62 -14.05
N SER A 359 27.46 20.22 -13.25
CA SER A 359 27.18 19.61 -11.94
C SER A 359 26.58 20.59 -10.92
N ALA A 360 26.74 21.90 -11.12
CA ALA A 360 26.14 22.93 -10.27
C ALA A 360 24.59 22.91 -10.29
N ALA A 361 23.98 22.30 -11.31
CA ALA A 361 22.54 22.04 -11.36
C ALA A 361 22.05 21.16 -10.18
N ALA A 362 22.92 20.35 -9.56
CA ALA A 362 22.57 19.50 -8.43
C ALA A 362 22.00 20.29 -7.24
N SER A 363 22.46 21.52 -7.03
CA SER A 363 21.97 22.41 -5.95
C SER A 363 20.47 22.72 -6.07
N VAL A 364 19.96 22.87 -7.29
CA VAL A 364 18.55 23.14 -7.58
C VAL A 364 17.74 21.84 -7.64
N LEU A 365 18.33 20.76 -8.17
CA LEU A 365 17.61 19.50 -8.41
C LEU A 365 17.50 18.60 -7.16
N THR A 366 18.46 18.67 -6.22
CA THR A 366 18.49 17.82 -5.02
C THR A 366 17.17 17.82 -4.22
N PRO A 367 16.53 18.98 -3.94
CA PRO A 367 15.22 19.01 -3.29
C PRO A 367 14.09 18.31 -4.06
N HIS A 368 14.29 18.09 -5.35
CA HIS A 368 13.32 17.50 -6.28
C HIS A 368 13.67 16.06 -6.69
N ALA A 369 14.61 15.39 -6.01
CA ALA A 369 15.10 14.06 -6.39
C ALA A 369 14.01 12.99 -6.55
N GLY A 370 12.88 13.13 -5.85
CA GLY A 370 11.75 12.21 -5.95
C GLY A 370 10.91 12.37 -7.22
N HIS A 371 11.05 13.48 -7.95
CA HIS A 371 10.35 13.73 -9.20
C HIS A 371 10.99 12.95 -10.37
N PRO A 372 10.20 12.32 -11.26
CA PRO A 372 10.74 11.45 -12.29
C PRO A 372 11.82 12.08 -13.17
N THR A 373 11.57 13.31 -13.62
CA THR A 373 12.44 14.04 -14.53
C THR A 373 13.67 14.59 -13.80
N ALA A 374 13.48 15.32 -12.70
CA ALA A 374 14.59 15.84 -11.90
C ALA A 374 15.50 14.73 -11.35
N GLY A 375 14.94 13.62 -10.87
CA GLY A 375 15.71 12.47 -10.42
C GLY A 375 16.51 11.78 -11.54
N ALA A 376 15.96 11.71 -12.76
CA ALA A 376 16.70 11.16 -13.90
C ALA A 376 17.87 12.07 -14.30
N ALA A 377 17.68 13.38 -14.24
CA ALA A 377 18.73 14.35 -14.49
C ALA A 377 19.82 14.32 -13.39
N LEU A 378 19.45 14.20 -12.11
CA LEU A 378 20.41 14.00 -11.02
C LEU A 378 21.26 12.74 -11.17
N ALA A 379 20.70 11.65 -11.70
CA ALA A 379 21.43 10.41 -11.93
C ALA A 379 22.55 10.54 -12.99
N ARG A 380 22.56 11.64 -13.74
CA ARG A 380 23.62 12.00 -14.70
C ARG A 380 24.73 12.86 -14.09
N ILE A 381 24.59 13.28 -12.83
CA ILE A 381 25.57 14.10 -12.10
C ILE A 381 26.31 13.22 -11.07
N GLY A 382 27.61 13.04 -11.25
CA GLY A 382 28.49 12.21 -10.44
C GLY A 382 29.04 12.87 -9.18
N LEU A 383 28.19 13.59 -8.44
CA LEU A 383 28.54 14.20 -7.15
C LEU A 383 27.98 13.40 -5.96
N PRO A 384 28.70 13.28 -4.82
CA PRO A 384 28.21 12.55 -3.64
C PRO A 384 26.84 13.05 -3.13
N GLU A 385 26.57 14.36 -3.20
CA GLU A 385 25.30 14.95 -2.85
C GLU A 385 24.14 14.53 -3.77
N ALA A 386 24.40 14.32 -5.07
CA ALA A 386 23.40 13.82 -6.01
C ALA A 386 23.05 12.36 -5.69
N ILE A 387 24.06 11.53 -5.38
CA ILE A 387 23.85 10.16 -4.90
C ILE A 387 23.06 10.15 -3.59
N ARG A 388 23.42 11.01 -2.62
CA ARG A 388 22.73 11.12 -1.32
C ARG A 388 21.28 11.56 -1.49
N ALA A 389 21.00 12.51 -2.38
CA ALA A 389 19.64 12.95 -2.71
C ALA A 389 18.80 11.80 -3.28
N LEU A 390 19.35 11.05 -4.26
CA LEU A 390 18.70 9.88 -4.85
C LEU A 390 18.50 8.76 -3.82
N ALA A 391 19.47 8.52 -2.94
CA ALA A 391 19.36 7.55 -1.86
C ALA A 391 18.26 7.95 -0.86
N GLY A 392 18.12 9.23 -0.56
CA GLY A 392 17.07 9.77 0.32
C GLY A 392 15.65 9.49 -0.16
N VAL A 393 15.44 9.37 -1.47
CA VAL A 393 14.12 9.12 -2.09
C VAL A 393 13.95 7.70 -2.66
N ALA A 394 15.00 6.88 -2.60
CA ALA A 394 15.06 5.56 -3.24
C ALA A 394 13.96 4.61 -2.76
N SER A 395 13.61 4.65 -1.47
CA SER A 395 12.58 3.78 -0.89
C SER A 395 11.15 4.16 -1.30
N ALA A 396 10.94 5.35 -1.85
CA ALA A 396 9.61 5.86 -2.18
C ALA A 396 8.98 5.17 -3.41
N SER A 397 9.79 4.75 -4.39
CA SER A 397 9.29 4.06 -5.60
C SER A 397 10.34 3.17 -6.25
N LYS A 398 9.89 2.22 -7.08
CA LYS A 398 10.79 1.33 -7.84
C LYS A 398 11.65 2.12 -8.82
N GLU A 399 11.06 3.14 -9.44
CA GLU A 399 11.70 4.04 -10.39
C GLU A 399 12.81 4.86 -9.71
N ASN A 400 12.57 5.37 -8.50
CA ASN A 400 13.60 6.09 -7.72
C ASN A 400 14.76 5.16 -7.38
N MET A 401 14.48 3.94 -6.95
CA MET A 401 15.51 2.94 -6.66
C MET A 401 16.32 2.55 -7.91
N GLN A 402 15.67 2.48 -9.09
CA GLN A 402 16.37 2.25 -10.36
C GLN A 402 17.30 3.41 -10.72
N ARG A 403 16.86 4.66 -10.52
CA ARG A 403 17.72 5.84 -10.75
C ARG A 403 18.95 5.82 -9.86
N LEU A 404 18.80 5.50 -8.57
CA LEU A 404 19.96 5.35 -7.68
C LEU A 404 20.92 4.26 -8.19
N ARG A 405 20.41 3.08 -8.58
CA ARG A 405 21.26 2.00 -9.14
C ARG A 405 22.03 2.48 -10.37
N HIS A 406 21.35 3.11 -11.33
CA HIS A 406 22.01 3.66 -12.52
C HIS A 406 23.05 4.71 -12.19
N ALA A 407 22.82 5.55 -11.17
CA ALA A 407 23.80 6.52 -10.70
C ALA A 407 25.00 5.84 -10.01
N VAL A 408 24.76 4.80 -9.19
CA VAL A 408 25.80 4.02 -8.52
C VAL A 408 26.69 3.28 -9.51
N ASP A 409 26.09 2.68 -10.54
CA ASP A 409 26.82 1.96 -11.59
C ASP A 409 27.67 2.91 -12.43
N ARG A 410 27.10 4.09 -12.78
CA ARG A 410 27.77 5.12 -13.59
C ARG A 410 28.88 5.85 -12.83
N TRP A 411 28.66 6.15 -11.55
CA TRP A 411 29.53 7.02 -10.74
C TRP A 411 30.02 6.31 -9.46
N PRO A 412 30.82 5.23 -9.56
CA PRO A 412 31.14 4.38 -8.42
C PRO A 412 31.96 5.11 -7.33
N ALA A 413 32.82 6.09 -7.69
CA ALA A 413 33.59 6.86 -6.71
C ALA A 413 32.70 7.76 -5.85
N ALA A 414 31.81 8.51 -6.51
CA ALA A 414 30.80 9.34 -5.85
C ALA A 414 29.80 8.48 -5.06
N ALA A 415 29.50 7.27 -5.56
CA ALA A 415 28.62 6.33 -4.89
C ALA A 415 29.17 5.85 -3.55
N VAL A 416 30.45 5.45 -3.48
CA VAL A 416 31.09 5.06 -2.21
C VAL A 416 30.98 6.21 -1.20
N ALA A 417 31.33 7.43 -1.60
CA ALA A 417 31.27 8.60 -0.73
C ALA A 417 29.84 8.95 -0.29
N GLY A 418 28.91 9.08 -1.24
CA GLY A 418 27.52 9.48 -0.98
C GLY A 418 26.72 8.46 -0.19
N LEU A 419 26.93 7.15 -0.44
CA LEU A 419 26.27 6.08 0.31
C LEU A 419 26.83 5.95 1.74
N ALA A 420 28.16 6.08 1.92
CA ALA A 420 28.77 6.11 3.25
C ALA A 420 28.29 7.30 4.08
N GLN A 421 28.15 8.49 3.47
CA GLN A 421 27.56 9.66 4.13
C GLN A 421 26.09 9.43 4.50
N THR A 422 25.29 8.89 3.58
CA THR A 422 23.87 8.54 3.83
C THR A 422 23.72 7.59 5.03
N LEU A 423 24.65 6.65 5.19
CA LEU A 423 24.68 5.73 6.32
C LEU A 423 25.14 6.39 7.62
N GLY A 424 26.15 7.26 7.55
CA GLY A 424 26.66 8.01 8.69
C GLY A 424 25.64 8.98 9.28
N ASP A 425 24.81 9.58 8.43
CA ASP A 425 23.68 10.44 8.86
C ASP A 425 22.54 9.64 9.49
N GLY A 426 22.45 8.35 9.18
CA GLY A 426 21.35 7.46 9.56
C GLY A 426 20.02 7.79 8.85
N GLY A 427 18.93 7.19 9.34
CA GLY A 427 17.57 7.43 8.82
C GLY A 427 17.04 6.35 7.86
N ARG A 428 15.89 6.64 7.23
CA ARG A 428 15.07 5.66 6.50
C ARG A 428 15.78 5.00 5.30
N SER A 429 16.79 5.65 4.72
CA SER A 429 17.52 5.17 3.53
C SER A 429 18.79 4.39 3.86
N ALA A 430 19.15 4.24 5.14
CA ALA A 430 20.38 3.57 5.56
C ALA A 430 20.46 2.11 5.09
N ALA A 431 19.35 1.36 5.18
CA ALA A 431 19.34 -0.05 4.80
C ALA A 431 19.63 -0.28 3.29
N ALA A 432 19.12 0.62 2.43
CA ALA A 432 19.39 0.59 0.99
C ALA A 432 20.81 1.00 0.64
N ALA A 433 21.29 2.05 1.28
CA ALA A 433 22.66 2.51 1.09
C ALA A 433 23.68 1.47 1.54
N ARG A 434 23.41 0.71 2.61
CA ARG A 434 24.33 -0.32 3.13
C ARG A 434 24.61 -1.43 2.13
N VAL A 435 23.56 -2.00 1.53
CA VAL A 435 23.70 -3.09 0.56
C VAL A 435 24.41 -2.62 -0.71
N MET A 436 24.08 -1.42 -1.19
CA MET A 436 24.74 -0.88 -2.38
C MET A 436 26.21 -0.55 -2.11
N LEU A 437 26.51 0.00 -0.93
CA LEU A 437 27.88 0.25 -0.51
C LEU A 437 28.67 -1.06 -0.40
N ALA A 438 28.10 -2.09 0.24
CA ALA A 438 28.72 -3.42 0.34
C ALA A 438 28.94 -4.06 -1.03
N GLY A 439 27.98 -3.93 -1.96
CA GLY A 439 28.13 -4.42 -3.33
C GLY A 439 29.24 -3.72 -4.10
N VAL A 440 29.30 -2.38 -4.04
CA VAL A 440 30.39 -1.62 -4.67
C VAL A 440 31.73 -1.95 -4.00
N ALA A 441 31.78 -2.04 -2.67
CA ALA A 441 32.98 -2.36 -1.90
C ALA A 441 33.52 -3.76 -2.21
N ALA A 442 32.65 -4.77 -2.31
CA ALA A 442 33.03 -6.12 -2.70
C ALA A 442 33.55 -6.20 -4.14
N SER A 443 32.97 -5.41 -5.05
CA SER A 443 33.36 -5.43 -6.47
C SER A 443 34.58 -4.54 -6.80
N LYS A 444 34.86 -3.51 -6.01
CA LYS A 444 35.88 -2.48 -6.27
C LYS A 444 36.62 -2.06 -4.98
N PRO A 445 37.40 -2.97 -4.36
CA PRO A 445 38.11 -2.70 -3.11
C PRO A 445 39.15 -1.57 -3.24
N ASP A 446 39.82 -1.45 -4.37
CA ASP A 446 40.81 -0.38 -4.62
C ASP A 446 40.16 1.01 -4.60
N LEU A 447 38.92 1.11 -5.08
CA LEU A 447 38.17 2.37 -5.08
C LEU A 447 37.74 2.77 -3.67
N VAL A 448 37.40 1.79 -2.83
CA VAL A 448 37.12 2.01 -1.40
C VAL A 448 38.34 2.61 -0.71
N ALA A 449 39.53 2.05 -0.96
CA ALA A 449 40.78 2.59 -0.43
C ALA A 449 41.08 4.01 -0.92
N ALA A 450 40.80 4.33 -2.19
CA ALA A 450 41.00 5.67 -2.76
C ALA A 450 40.03 6.73 -2.22
N VAL A 451 38.77 6.36 -1.93
CA VAL A 451 37.75 7.29 -1.38
C VAL A 451 37.90 7.48 0.13
N ARG A 452 38.41 6.49 0.86
CA ARG A 452 38.49 6.49 2.32
C ARG A 452 39.16 7.73 2.96
N PRO A 453 40.24 8.33 2.40
CA PRO A 453 40.84 9.56 2.95
C PRO A 453 39.92 10.79 2.90
N TRP A 454 38.94 10.79 1.99
CA TRP A 454 38.00 11.90 1.77
C TRP A 454 36.76 11.84 2.67
N LEU A 455 36.64 10.79 3.49
CA LEU A 455 35.53 10.59 4.42
C LEU A 455 36.02 10.74 5.86
N THR A 456 35.28 11.53 6.64
CA THR A 456 35.55 11.76 8.08
C THR A 456 34.31 11.42 8.93
N GLY A 457 34.51 11.27 10.24
CA GLY A 457 33.42 11.01 11.19
C GLY A 457 32.66 9.70 10.92
N ALA A 458 31.34 9.74 11.07
CA ALA A 458 30.47 8.57 10.96
C ALA A 458 30.54 7.88 9.60
N ALA A 459 30.70 8.64 8.50
CA ALA A 459 30.80 8.08 7.16
C ALA A 459 32.05 7.20 6.97
N GLY A 460 33.19 7.62 7.54
CA GLY A 460 34.43 6.84 7.53
C GLY A 460 34.29 5.53 8.31
N ALA A 461 33.71 5.60 9.51
CA ALA A 461 33.51 4.42 10.36
C ALA A 461 32.58 3.36 9.72
N VAL A 462 31.54 3.80 9.00
CA VAL A 462 30.67 2.90 8.24
C VAL A 462 31.42 2.18 7.14
N LEU A 463 32.25 2.91 6.39
CA LEU A 463 33.02 2.31 5.30
C LEU A 463 34.00 1.26 5.81
N ASP A 464 34.64 1.53 6.95
CA ASP A 464 35.54 0.60 7.64
C ASP A 464 34.80 -0.66 8.13
N ASP A 465 33.61 -0.51 8.73
CA ASP A 465 32.77 -1.63 9.18
C ASP A 465 32.34 -2.54 8.01
N VAL A 466 31.87 -1.96 6.90
CA VAL A 466 31.47 -2.72 5.71
C VAL A 466 32.66 -3.47 5.10
N ALA A 467 33.84 -2.84 5.03
CA ALA A 467 35.04 -3.49 4.54
C ALA A 467 35.50 -4.64 5.47
N GLY A 468 35.44 -4.44 6.79
CA GLY A 468 35.79 -5.46 7.77
C GLY A 468 34.89 -6.70 7.72
N GLN A 469 33.59 -6.52 7.52
CA GLN A 469 32.62 -7.63 7.41
C GLN A 469 32.90 -8.51 6.19
N LEU A 470 33.27 -7.92 5.06
CA LEU A 470 33.59 -8.66 3.82
C LEU A 470 34.90 -9.46 3.93
N ALA A 471 35.74 -9.16 4.91
CA ALA A 471 37.05 -9.79 5.11
C ALA A 471 37.07 -10.88 6.22
N ALA A 472 35.94 -11.18 6.87
CA ALA A 472 35.88 -12.12 7.99
C ALA A 472 35.98 -13.60 7.56
N ASP A 473 36.75 -14.41 8.31
CA ASP A 473 36.90 -15.86 8.15
C ASP A 473 36.00 -16.61 9.16
N PHE A 474 35.27 -17.66 8.73
CA PHE A 474 34.27 -18.36 9.54
C PHE A 474 34.63 -19.85 9.73
N ASP A 475 34.45 -20.39 10.95
CA ASP A 475 34.52 -21.84 11.21
C ASP A 475 33.20 -22.52 10.75
N GLU A 476 33.24 -23.23 9.63
CA GLU A 476 32.06 -23.82 8.98
C GLU A 476 31.74 -25.24 9.49
N ALA A 477 30.45 -25.55 9.61
CA ALA A 477 29.96 -26.87 10.01
C ALA A 477 30.19 -27.94 8.93
N ALA A 478 30.57 -29.15 9.33
CA ALA A 478 30.65 -30.31 8.45
C ALA A 478 29.25 -30.87 8.10
N LEU A 479 29.16 -31.69 7.05
CA LEU A 479 27.88 -32.16 6.50
C LEU A 479 27.06 -33.01 7.50
N ASP A 480 27.72 -33.75 8.38
CA ASP A 480 27.12 -34.57 9.43
C ASP A 480 26.68 -33.77 10.67
N GLU A 481 27.16 -32.54 10.80
CA GLU A 481 26.75 -31.59 11.84
C GLU A 481 25.51 -30.76 11.43
N LEU A 482 25.12 -30.80 10.15
CA LEU A 482 23.97 -30.07 9.63
C LEU A 482 22.65 -30.84 9.88
N PRO A 483 21.51 -30.12 10.06
CA PRO A 483 20.18 -30.72 9.99
C PRO A 483 20.01 -31.54 8.72
N ARG A 484 19.37 -32.71 8.82
CA ARG A 484 19.23 -33.67 7.70
C ARG A 484 18.66 -33.03 6.43
N VAL A 485 17.73 -32.10 6.57
CA VAL A 485 17.12 -31.37 5.43
C VAL A 485 18.08 -30.43 4.69
N LEU A 486 19.19 -30.01 5.31
CA LEU A 486 20.27 -29.24 4.67
C LEU A 486 21.37 -30.14 4.12
N ALA A 487 21.72 -31.20 4.86
CA ALA A 487 22.75 -32.17 4.49
C ALA A 487 22.32 -33.04 3.28
N ASP A 488 21.05 -33.45 3.26
CA ASP A 488 20.46 -34.30 2.23
C ASP A 488 19.03 -33.82 1.92
N PRO A 489 18.87 -32.75 1.11
CA PRO A 489 17.56 -32.14 0.87
C PRO A 489 16.58 -33.07 0.15
N PRO A 490 15.37 -33.32 0.68
CA PRO A 490 14.39 -34.25 0.08
C PRO A 490 14.07 -33.96 -1.39
N TRP A 491 13.95 -32.69 -1.77
CA TRP A 491 13.59 -32.27 -3.13
C TRP A 491 14.68 -32.45 -4.19
N LEU A 492 15.90 -32.84 -3.79
CA LEU A 492 16.96 -33.23 -4.70
C LEU A 492 16.95 -34.73 -5.00
N ARG A 493 16.19 -35.52 -4.24
CA ARG A 493 16.02 -36.96 -4.46
C ARG A 493 14.88 -37.23 -5.45
N PRO A 494 14.87 -38.40 -6.12
CA PRO A 494 13.70 -38.87 -6.84
C PRO A 494 12.50 -39.02 -5.89
N LYS A 495 11.33 -38.50 -6.28
CA LYS A 495 10.12 -38.60 -5.46
C LYS A 495 9.70 -40.06 -5.33
N ARG A 496 9.33 -40.50 -4.12
CA ARG A 496 8.84 -41.86 -3.88
C ARG A 496 7.48 -42.07 -4.55
N ASP A 497 7.31 -43.19 -5.24
CA ASP A 497 6.02 -43.58 -5.80
C ASP A 497 5.04 -43.94 -4.68
N ARG A 498 3.83 -43.38 -4.74
CA ARG A 498 2.70 -43.73 -3.88
C ARG A 498 1.72 -44.59 -4.68
N PRO A 499 1.03 -45.57 -4.06
CA PRO A 499 0.03 -46.38 -4.74
C PRO A 499 -1.08 -45.48 -5.31
N LEU A 500 -1.41 -45.69 -6.59
CA LEU A 500 -2.47 -44.96 -7.30
C LEU A 500 -3.65 -45.90 -7.53
N VAL A 501 -4.86 -45.36 -7.41
CA VAL A 501 -6.09 -46.08 -7.74
C VAL A 501 -6.75 -45.39 -8.94
N ASP A 502 -6.67 -46.04 -10.10
CA ASP A 502 -7.25 -45.52 -11.33
C ASP A 502 -8.78 -45.65 -11.33
N ARG A 503 -9.46 -44.66 -11.94
CA ARG A 503 -10.91 -44.67 -12.26
C ARG A 503 -11.83 -44.88 -11.04
N LEU A 504 -11.56 -44.18 -9.94
CA LEU A 504 -12.50 -44.09 -8.83
C LEU A 504 -13.45 -42.91 -9.07
N GLU A 505 -14.75 -43.13 -8.92
CA GLU A 505 -15.76 -42.06 -8.97
C GLU A 505 -16.00 -41.50 -7.56
N PRO A 506 -16.40 -40.23 -7.40
CA PRO A 506 -16.83 -39.69 -6.11
C PRO A 506 -17.95 -40.51 -5.46
N LEU A 507 -17.88 -40.68 -4.13
CA LEU A 507 -18.96 -41.31 -3.38
C LEU A 507 -20.21 -40.44 -3.47
N ALA A 508 -21.28 -40.98 -4.03
CA ALA A 508 -22.56 -40.29 -4.10
C ALA A 508 -23.13 -40.14 -2.68
N SER A 509 -23.05 -38.92 -2.14
CA SER A 509 -23.72 -38.53 -0.91
C SER A 509 -24.82 -37.52 -1.25
N ALA A 510 -26.02 -37.71 -0.67
CA ALA A 510 -27.11 -36.77 -0.89
C ALA A 510 -26.73 -35.37 -0.39
N PRO A 511 -27.08 -34.30 -1.13
CA PRO A 511 -26.81 -32.95 -0.69
C PRO A 511 -27.61 -32.64 0.58
N VAL A 512 -27.01 -31.89 1.50
CA VAL A 512 -27.62 -31.45 2.76
C VAL A 512 -27.60 -29.93 2.87
N ALA A 513 -28.53 -29.36 3.64
CA ALA A 513 -28.57 -27.93 3.95
C ALA A 513 -28.58 -27.71 5.46
N THR A 514 -27.60 -26.96 5.96
CA THR A 514 -27.43 -26.63 7.39
C THR A 514 -27.49 -25.11 7.57
N TRP A 515 -28.63 -24.63 8.08
CA TRP A 515 -28.91 -23.21 8.29
C TRP A 515 -28.64 -22.82 9.74
N TYR A 516 -28.16 -21.59 9.98
CA TYR A 516 -28.22 -21.00 11.31
C TYR A 516 -29.63 -20.50 11.64
N ASP A 517 -29.91 -20.32 12.93
CA ASP A 517 -31.21 -19.82 13.41
C ASP A 517 -31.54 -18.47 12.75
N GLY A 518 -32.70 -18.39 12.08
CA GLY A 518 -33.17 -17.20 11.37
C GLY A 518 -32.52 -16.90 10.00
N GLU A 519 -31.36 -17.50 9.68
CA GLU A 519 -30.61 -17.21 8.44
C GLU A 519 -31.43 -17.50 7.17
N ARG A 520 -32.17 -18.61 7.16
CA ARG A 520 -33.03 -18.98 6.03
C ARG A 520 -34.13 -17.95 5.78
N ASP A 521 -34.74 -17.44 6.85
CA ASP A 521 -35.80 -16.45 6.78
C ASP A 521 -35.27 -15.08 6.32
N GLU A 522 -34.05 -14.71 6.74
CA GLU A 522 -33.36 -13.51 6.26
C GLU A 522 -33.04 -13.58 4.76
N TRP A 523 -32.53 -14.72 4.29
CA TRP A 523 -32.27 -14.92 2.87
C TRP A 523 -33.58 -14.91 2.07
N ALA A 524 -34.66 -15.49 2.60
CA ALA A 524 -35.98 -15.41 1.99
C ALA A 524 -36.53 -13.97 1.91
N LYS A 525 -36.24 -13.12 2.92
CA LYS A 525 -36.61 -11.68 2.91
C LYS A 525 -35.80 -10.85 1.92
N SER A 526 -34.63 -11.32 1.48
CA SER A 526 -33.77 -10.61 0.53
C SER A 526 -34.43 -10.40 -0.85
N GLY A 527 -35.51 -11.12 -1.14
CA GLY A 527 -36.37 -10.92 -2.33
C GLY A 527 -37.33 -9.72 -2.23
N SER A 528 -37.55 -9.14 -1.05
CA SER A 528 -38.56 -8.08 -0.83
C SER A 528 -38.30 -6.78 -1.60
N TYR A 529 -37.04 -6.39 -1.79
CA TYR A 529 -36.64 -5.23 -2.63
C TYR A 529 -36.69 -5.52 -4.14
N LEU A 530 -36.97 -6.77 -4.53
CA LEU A 530 -37.08 -7.23 -5.92
C LEU A 530 -38.53 -7.62 -6.28
N ALA A 531 -39.50 -7.20 -5.45
CA ALA A 531 -40.93 -7.41 -5.64
C ALA A 531 -41.48 -6.47 -6.74
N ASP A 532 -41.10 -6.75 -7.98
CA ASP A 532 -41.77 -6.19 -9.16
C ASP A 532 -43.01 -7.02 -9.52
N ASP A 533 -43.88 -6.47 -10.39
CA ASP A 533 -45.08 -7.12 -10.90
C ASP A 533 -44.83 -8.54 -11.47
N PRO A 534 -45.74 -9.50 -11.24
CA PRO A 534 -45.62 -10.85 -11.79
C PRO A 534 -45.58 -10.83 -13.32
N ILE A 535 -44.79 -11.74 -13.90
CA ILE A 535 -44.71 -11.93 -15.35
C ILE A 535 -45.79 -12.93 -15.75
N ALA A 536 -46.66 -12.54 -16.68
CA ALA A 536 -47.86 -13.28 -17.04
C ALA A 536 -47.68 -14.19 -18.26
N THR A 537 -46.63 -13.97 -19.09
CA THR A 537 -46.39 -14.77 -20.31
C THR A 537 -44.91 -15.11 -20.54
N ALA A 538 -44.66 -16.16 -21.32
CA ALA A 538 -43.31 -16.52 -21.79
C ALA A 538 -42.68 -15.41 -22.66
N GLN A 539 -43.50 -14.64 -23.37
CA GLN A 539 -43.09 -13.50 -24.18
C GLN A 539 -42.54 -12.36 -23.30
N GLU A 540 -43.29 -11.96 -22.26
CA GLU A 540 -42.86 -10.95 -21.28
C GLU A 540 -41.60 -11.39 -20.52
N LEU A 541 -41.46 -12.70 -20.26
CA LEU A 541 -40.23 -13.25 -19.67
C LEU A 541 -39.04 -13.10 -20.62
N ALA A 542 -39.19 -13.47 -21.89
CA ALA A 542 -38.13 -13.31 -22.89
C ALA A 542 -37.72 -11.83 -23.04
N GLU A 543 -38.69 -10.91 -23.10
CA GLU A 543 -38.44 -9.46 -23.10
C GLU A 543 -37.61 -9.02 -21.88
N SER A 544 -38.00 -9.48 -20.69
CA SER A 544 -37.30 -9.15 -19.44
C SER A 544 -35.89 -9.74 -19.37
N MET A 545 -35.70 -10.96 -19.89
CA MET A 545 -34.39 -11.61 -19.99
C MET A 545 -33.48 -10.94 -21.02
N CYS A 546 -34.06 -10.29 -22.03
CA CYS A 546 -33.35 -9.60 -23.11
C CYS A 546 -33.15 -8.09 -22.88
N ALA A 547 -33.63 -7.52 -21.77
CA ALA A 547 -33.47 -6.10 -21.47
C ALA A 547 -31.99 -5.70 -21.25
N THR A 548 -31.51 -4.62 -21.89
CA THR A 548 -30.09 -4.21 -21.85
C THR A 548 -29.87 -2.85 -21.15
N ARG A 549 -28.66 -2.61 -20.64
CA ARG A 549 -28.29 -1.42 -19.83
C ARG A 549 -27.79 -0.21 -20.64
N TYR A 550 -27.57 -0.32 -21.95
CA TYR A 550 -26.95 0.72 -22.79
C TYR A 550 -27.77 0.97 -24.07
N TRP A 551 -27.65 2.17 -24.65
CA TRP A 551 -28.36 2.57 -25.89
C TRP A 551 -27.94 1.78 -27.15
N ASP A 552 -26.94 0.90 -27.03
CA ASP A 552 -26.43 0.03 -28.10
C ASP A 552 -27.32 -1.22 -28.37
N ALA A 553 -28.48 -1.33 -27.72
CA ALA A 553 -29.42 -2.46 -27.85
C ALA A 553 -30.03 -2.60 -29.26
N ALA A 554 -30.06 -1.51 -30.04
CA ALA A 554 -30.76 -1.42 -31.32
C ALA A 554 -30.20 -2.33 -32.44
N GLU A 555 -29.07 -3.00 -32.20
CA GLU A 555 -28.38 -3.84 -33.19
C GLU A 555 -28.61 -5.35 -33.01
N VAL A 556 -29.30 -5.80 -31.95
CA VAL A 556 -29.64 -7.23 -31.76
C VAL A 556 -30.95 -7.57 -32.48
N PRO A 557 -31.02 -8.63 -33.31
CA PRO A 557 -32.26 -8.98 -34.02
C PRO A 557 -33.40 -9.40 -33.08
N ASP A 558 -34.58 -8.78 -33.25
CA ASP A 558 -35.81 -9.12 -32.51
C ASP A 558 -36.22 -10.60 -32.66
N SER A 559 -35.86 -11.24 -33.77
CA SER A 559 -36.15 -12.67 -34.01
C SER A 559 -35.54 -13.58 -32.96
N LEU A 560 -34.37 -13.24 -32.41
CA LEU A 560 -33.71 -14.06 -31.37
C LEU A 560 -34.46 -14.01 -30.04
N GLN A 561 -35.11 -12.88 -29.74
CA GLN A 561 -35.98 -12.76 -28.58
C GLN A 561 -37.28 -13.56 -28.77
N GLN A 562 -37.84 -13.55 -29.99
CA GLN A 562 -39.02 -14.37 -30.32
C GLN A 562 -38.71 -15.87 -30.28
N ASP A 563 -37.54 -16.29 -30.75
CA ASP A 563 -37.05 -17.68 -30.65
C ASP A 563 -36.93 -18.11 -29.18
N LEU A 564 -36.43 -17.23 -28.31
CA LEU A 564 -36.38 -17.48 -26.86
C LEU A 564 -37.79 -17.62 -26.26
N ALA A 565 -38.73 -16.74 -26.62
CA ALA A 565 -40.11 -16.83 -26.14
C ALA A 565 -40.77 -18.15 -26.55
N ALA A 566 -40.59 -18.59 -27.80
CA ALA A 566 -41.09 -19.86 -28.30
C ALA A 566 -40.44 -21.06 -27.58
N ALA A 567 -39.13 -21.01 -27.35
CA ALA A 567 -38.41 -22.04 -26.60
C ALA A 567 -38.91 -22.15 -25.15
N LEU A 568 -39.10 -21.01 -24.46
CA LEU A 568 -39.65 -20.98 -23.11
C LEU A 568 -41.07 -21.57 -23.05
N ALA A 569 -41.92 -21.24 -24.02
CA ALA A 569 -43.29 -21.77 -24.11
C ALA A 569 -43.34 -23.29 -24.36
N SER A 570 -42.29 -23.87 -24.93
CA SER A 570 -42.21 -25.32 -25.18
C SER A 570 -41.97 -26.16 -23.92
N GLY A 571 -41.44 -25.54 -22.84
CA GLY A 571 -41.05 -26.26 -21.62
C GLY A 571 -39.75 -27.07 -21.74
N ASP A 572 -39.03 -26.99 -22.87
CA ASP A 572 -37.74 -27.65 -23.06
C ASP A 572 -36.60 -26.76 -22.53
N VAL A 573 -35.92 -27.26 -21.48
CA VAL A 573 -34.79 -26.57 -20.84
C VAL A 573 -33.62 -26.43 -21.80
N ALA A 574 -33.30 -27.47 -22.57
CA ALA A 574 -32.16 -27.44 -23.48
C ALA A 574 -32.39 -26.46 -24.64
N ALA A 575 -33.61 -26.46 -25.20
CA ALA A 575 -33.99 -25.49 -26.23
C ALA A 575 -33.95 -24.05 -25.71
N SER A 576 -34.47 -23.81 -24.49
CA SER A 576 -34.47 -22.49 -23.85
C SER A 576 -33.06 -21.97 -23.56
N VAL A 577 -32.17 -22.85 -23.09
CA VAL A 577 -30.74 -22.52 -22.88
C VAL A 577 -30.07 -22.16 -24.21
N ALA A 578 -30.29 -22.95 -25.26
CA ALA A 578 -29.71 -22.69 -26.57
C ALA A 578 -30.20 -21.37 -27.18
N ALA A 579 -31.50 -21.06 -27.09
CA ALA A 579 -32.07 -19.81 -27.58
C ALA A 579 -31.52 -18.60 -26.82
N PHE A 580 -31.42 -18.68 -25.49
CA PHE A 580 -30.81 -17.62 -24.68
C PHE A 580 -29.32 -17.42 -24.98
N GLN A 581 -28.58 -18.50 -25.22
CA GLN A 581 -27.16 -18.45 -25.62
C GLN A 581 -26.97 -17.74 -26.96
N ALA A 582 -27.81 -18.05 -27.95
CA ALA A 582 -27.77 -17.39 -29.26
C ALA A 582 -28.01 -15.89 -29.13
N TRP A 583 -29.04 -15.49 -28.37
CA TRP A 583 -29.31 -14.07 -28.09
C TRP A 583 -28.13 -13.40 -27.36
N ALA A 584 -27.62 -14.00 -26.29
CA ALA A 584 -26.53 -13.43 -25.49
C ALA A 584 -25.23 -13.24 -26.29
N GLN A 585 -24.95 -14.13 -27.25
CA GLN A 585 -23.81 -14.01 -28.15
C GLN A 585 -23.97 -12.84 -29.12
N ALA A 586 -25.17 -12.66 -29.69
CA ALA A 586 -25.49 -11.53 -30.55
C ALA A 586 -25.36 -10.20 -29.79
N TYR A 587 -25.89 -10.14 -28.56
CA TYR A 587 -25.76 -8.97 -27.68
C TYR A 587 -24.30 -8.58 -27.40
N LYS A 588 -23.44 -9.57 -27.10
CA LYS A 588 -22.02 -9.32 -26.86
C LYS A 588 -21.30 -8.78 -28.10
N ALA A 589 -21.69 -9.23 -29.30
CA ALA A 589 -21.10 -8.77 -30.55
C ALA A 589 -21.49 -7.32 -30.91
N ALA A 590 -22.72 -6.92 -30.59
CA ALA A 590 -23.24 -5.57 -30.84
C ALA A 590 -22.72 -4.52 -29.84
N SER A 591 -22.37 -4.90 -28.61
CA SER A 591 -21.97 -3.95 -27.56
C SER A 591 -20.60 -3.30 -27.84
N ARG A 592 -20.54 -1.96 -27.96
CA ARG A 592 -19.28 -1.20 -28.12
C ARG A 592 -18.27 -1.43 -27.00
N TYR A 593 -18.76 -1.73 -25.79
CA TYR A 593 -17.95 -2.01 -24.60
C TYR A 593 -17.73 -3.51 -24.32
N GLY A 594 -18.19 -4.41 -25.20
CA GLY A 594 -18.10 -5.86 -25.00
C GLY A 594 -18.85 -6.40 -23.78
N SER A 595 -19.97 -5.80 -23.39
CA SER A 595 -20.80 -6.22 -22.24
C SER A 595 -21.34 -7.64 -22.40
N SER A 596 -21.55 -8.34 -21.28
CA SER A 596 -22.06 -9.72 -21.24
C SER A 596 -23.50 -9.76 -20.72
N ALA A 597 -24.29 -10.72 -21.21
CA ALA A 597 -25.64 -10.98 -20.71
C ALA A 597 -25.65 -11.43 -19.24
N GLN A 598 -26.77 -11.18 -18.56
CA GLN A 598 -27.01 -11.56 -17.17
C GLN A 598 -28.23 -12.47 -17.07
N VAL A 599 -28.26 -13.33 -16.05
CA VAL A 599 -29.42 -14.16 -15.72
C VAL A 599 -29.85 -13.79 -14.31
N ASN A 600 -31.08 -13.28 -14.19
CA ASN A 600 -31.67 -12.94 -12.90
C ASN A 600 -32.54 -14.11 -12.40
N PRO A 601 -32.09 -14.89 -11.40
CA PRO A 601 -32.87 -16.01 -10.86
C PRO A 601 -34.24 -15.60 -10.33
N ASN A 602 -34.41 -14.35 -9.87
CA ASN A 602 -35.70 -13.85 -9.41
C ASN A 602 -36.73 -13.75 -10.55
N LEU A 603 -36.31 -13.55 -11.80
CA LEU A 603 -37.23 -13.59 -12.93
C LEU A 603 -37.80 -15.00 -13.12
N LEU A 604 -36.95 -16.02 -13.00
CA LEU A 604 -37.28 -17.42 -13.29
C LEU A 604 -37.99 -18.13 -12.14
N CYS A 605 -37.54 -17.92 -10.90
CA CYS A 605 -37.98 -18.66 -9.71
C CYS A 605 -38.88 -17.85 -8.77
N ASN A 606 -39.38 -16.69 -9.24
CA ASN A 606 -40.33 -15.88 -8.51
C ASN A 606 -41.33 -15.22 -9.47
N ARG A 607 -40.90 -14.23 -10.26
CA ARG A 607 -41.82 -13.40 -11.06
C ARG A 607 -42.56 -14.17 -12.15
N ALA A 608 -41.87 -15.08 -12.84
CA ALA A 608 -42.46 -15.92 -13.89
C ALA A 608 -42.75 -17.36 -13.43
N GLU A 609 -42.55 -17.67 -12.14
CA GLU A 609 -42.62 -19.05 -11.63
C GLU A 609 -43.98 -19.69 -11.92
N ALA A 610 -45.08 -18.98 -11.66
CA ALA A 610 -46.43 -19.50 -11.90
C ALA A 610 -46.67 -19.88 -13.38
N VAL A 611 -46.15 -19.09 -14.32
CA VAL A 611 -46.28 -19.36 -15.76
C VAL A 611 -45.38 -20.52 -16.16
N LEU A 612 -44.13 -20.55 -15.69
CA LEU A 612 -43.18 -21.61 -16.01
C LEU A 612 -43.61 -22.96 -15.42
N ASP A 613 -44.15 -22.97 -14.21
CA ASP A 613 -44.67 -24.18 -13.55
C ASP A 613 -45.95 -24.70 -14.22
N ALA A 614 -46.79 -23.80 -14.76
CA ALA A 614 -47.95 -24.20 -15.56
C ALA A 614 -47.56 -24.88 -16.88
N ILE A 615 -46.40 -24.53 -17.45
CA ILE A 615 -45.83 -25.20 -18.64
C ILE A 615 -45.23 -26.55 -18.25
N SER A 616 -44.35 -26.55 -17.25
CA SER A 616 -43.70 -27.76 -16.75
C SER A 616 -43.30 -27.56 -15.28
N PRO A 617 -43.77 -28.39 -14.33
CA PRO A 617 -43.49 -28.19 -12.91
C PRO A 617 -41.98 -28.06 -12.62
N GLY A 618 -41.57 -27.02 -11.90
CA GLY A 618 -40.18 -26.75 -11.53
C GLY A 618 -39.29 -26.26 -12.68
N PHE A 619 -39.87 -25.84 -13.80
CA PHE A 619 -39.12 -25.46 -15.01
C PHE A 619 -38.20 -24.27 -14.79
N GLY A 620 -38.65 -23.25 -14.06
CA GLY A 620 -37.82 -22.07 -13.74
C GLY A 620 -36.53 -22.42 -13.00
N LEU A 621 -36.62 -23.28 -11.98
CA LEU A 621 -35.44 -23.73 -11.22
C LEU A 621 -34.49 -24.57 -12.07
N ARG A 622 -35.02 -25.51 -12.87
CA ARG A 622 -34.19 -26.32 -13.78
C ARG A 622 -33.50 -25.46 -14.85
N LEU A 623 -34.20 -24.46 -15.39
CA LEU A 623 -33.64 -23.53 -16.36
C LEU A 623 -32.56 -22.65 -15.74
N TRP A 624 -32.79 -22.11 -14.54
CA TRP A 624 -31.77 -21.37 -13.80
C TRP A 624 -30.53 -22.24 -13.53
N ASN A 625 -30.70 -23.46 -13.01
CA ASN A 625 -29.60 -24.39 -12.75
C ASN A 625 -28.75 -24.65 -14.01
N ALA A 626 -29.38 -24.75 -15.19
CA ALA A 626 -28.69 -24.95 -16.45
C ALA A 626 -27.95 -23.69 -16.95
N LEU A 627 -28.45 -22.48 -16.65
CA LEU A 627 -27.89 -21.21 -17.10
C LEU A 627 -26.82 -20.63 -16.15
N ALA A 628 -26.93 -20.87 -14.84
CA ALA A 628 -26.19 -20.12 -13.82
C ALA A 628 -24.65 -20.18 -13.98
N GLY A 629 -24.09 -21.29 -14.48
CA GLY A 629 -22.65 -21.40 -14.75
C GLY A 629 -22.16 -20.53 -15.92
N GLY A 630 -23.05 -20.11 -16.82
CA GLY A 630 -22.75 -19.41 -18.06
C GLY A 630 -22.93 -17.89 -18.02
N TYR A 631 -23.55 -17.34 -16.97
CA TYR A 631 -23.94 -15.92 -16.90
C TYR A 631 -23.74 -15.32 -15.52
N ASP A 632 -23.70 -13.98 -15.45
CA ASP A 632 -23.64 -13.29 -14.15
C ASP A 632 -25.06 -13.20 -13.56
N SER A 633 -25.17 -13.39 -12.24
CA SER A 633 -26.42 -13.28 -11.48
C SER A 633 -26.26 -12.26 -10.37
N HIS A 634 -27.36 -11.73 -9.85
CA HIS A 634 -27.32 -10.84 -8.69
C HIS A 634 -27.32 -11.68 -7.40
N TYR A 635 -26.34 -11.48 -6.52
CA TYR A 635 -26.17 -12.28 -5.29
C TYR A 635 -27.46 -12.40 -4.45
N ARG A 636 -28.20 -11.30 -4.22
CA ARG A 636 -29.45 -11.33 -3.44
C ARG A 636 -30.54 -12.23 -4.06
N ALA A 637 -30.59 -12.30 -5.39
CA ALA A 637 -31.55 -13.15 -6.08
C ALA A 637 -31.15 -14.64 -5.97
N VAL A 638 -29.84 -14.92 -5.96
CA VAL A 638 -29.32 -16.29 -5.78
C VAL A 638 -29.63 -16.81 -4.37
N ILE A 639 -29.30 -16.05 -3.30
CA ILE A 639 -29.58 -16.48 -1.93
C ILE A 639 -31.08 -16.64 -1.66
N TYR A 640 -31.93 -15.81 -2.28
CA TYR A 640 -33.38 -15.96 -2.23
C TYR A 640 -33.84 -17.32 -2.80
N VAL A 641 -33.40 -17.66 -4.01
CA VAL A 641 -33.73 -18.95 -4.65
C VAL A 641 -33.21 -20.13 -3.84
N LEU A 642 -32.00 -20.03 -3.28
CA LEU A 642 -31.43 -21.07 -2.41
C LEU A 642 -32.22 -21.24 -1.10
N ALA A 643 -32.68 -20.16 -0.47
CA ALA A 643 -33.51 -20.25 0.74
C ALA A 643 -34.87 -20.92 0.47
N ARG A 644 -35.46 -20.65 -0.71
CA ARG A 644 -36.76 -21.19 -1.10
C ARG A 644 -36.68 -22.66 -1.54
N HIS A 645 -35.76 -22.97 -2.44
CA HIS A 645 -35.67 -24.30 -3.07
C HIS A 645 -34.64 -25.23 -2.41
N GLY A 646 -33.84 -24.74 -1.45
CA GLY A 646 -32.91 -25.55 -0.68
C GLY A 646 -31.90 -26.29 -1.57
N VAL A 647 -31.73 -27.59 -1.31
CA VAL A 647 -30.75 -28.45 -2.00
C VAL A 647 -30.99 -28.56 -3.50
N ASP A 648 -32.22 -28.35 -3.99
CA ASP A 648 -32.54 -28.42 -5.42
C ASP A 648 -31.89 -27.28 -6.23
N GLY A 649 -31.46 -26.20 -5.57
CA GLY A 649 -30.71 -25.10 -6.19
C GLY A 649 -29.18 -25.29 -6.21
N VAL A 650 -28.66 -26.36 -5.58
CA VAL A 650 -27.21 -26.63 -5.51
C VAL A 650 -26.55 -26.75 -6.89
N PRO A 651 -27.15 -27.36 -7.92
CA PRO A 651 -26.53 -27.43 -9.25
C PRO A 651 -26.20 -26.04 -9.84
N GLY A 652 -27.12 -25.08 -9.70
CA GLY A 652 -26.89 -23.69 -10.10
C GLY A 652 -25.79 -23.02 -9.28
N LEU A 653 -25.78 -23.25 -7.96
CA LEU A 653 -24.73 -22.76 -7.07
C LEU A 653 -23.34 -23.30 -7.43
N VAL A 654 -23.22 -24.60 -7.75
CA VAL A 654 -21.95 -25.22 -8.22
C VAL A 654 -21.46 -24.52 -9.48
N GLY A 655 -22.36 -24.23 -10.44
CA GLY A 655 -22.04 -23.45 -11.64
C GLY A 655 -21.51 -22.05 -11.32
N LEU A 656 -22.18 -21.34 -10.42
CA LEU A 656 -21.81 -19.99 -10.00
C LEU A 656 -20.48 -19.95 -9.24
N VAL A 657 -20.25 -20.86 -8.29
CA VAL A 657 -18.97 -20.97 -7.55
C VAL A 657 -17.82 -21.29 -8.49
N ARG A 658 -18.04 -22.15 -9.50
CA ARG A 658 -17.02 -22.47 -10.51
C ARG A 658 -16.59 -21.23 -11.31
N ARG A 659 -17.55 -20.36 -11.65
CA ARG A 659 -17.34 -19.15 -12.47
C ARG A 659 -16.83 -17.96 -11.65
N ARG A 660 -17.48 -17.67 -10.52
CA ARG A 660 -17.30 -16.49 -9.65
C ARG A 660 -17.18 -16.91 -8.17
N PRO A 661 -16.12 -17.65 -7.79
CA PRO A 661 -16.01 -18.18 -6.43
C PRO A 661 -15.98 -17.07 -5.35
N ASN A 662 -15.44 -15.89 -5.68
CA ASN A 662 -15.38 -14.76 -4.72
C ASN A 662 -16.75 -14.24 -4.28
N GLU A 663 -17.78 -14.44 -5.10
CA GLU A 663 -19.13 -13.93 -4.83
C GLU A 663 -20.00 -15.01 -4.18
N TYR A 664 -19.86 -16.27 -4.60
CA TYR A 664 -20.82 -17.33 -4.26
C TYR A 664 -20.32 -18.38 -3.28
N LEU A 665 -19.01 -18.48 -3.01
CA LEU A 665 -18.50 -19.50 -2.09
C LEU A 665 -19.06 -19.33 -0.67
N GLY A 666 -19.29 -18.09 -0.23
CA GLY A 666 -19.94 -17.81 1.06
C GLY A 666 -21.34 -18.43 1.18
N ALA A 667 -22.11 -18.44 0.08
CA ALA A 667 -23.44 -19.08 0.06
C ALA A 667 -23.35 -20.61 0.09
N ALA A 668 -22.24 -21.19 -0.41
CA ALA A 668 -22.02 -22.64 -0.39
C ALA A 668 -21.83 -23.20 1.02
N ARG A 669 -21.48 -22.37 2.02
CA ARG A 669 -21.33 -22.77 3.43
C ARG A 669 -22.55 -23.52 3.98
N VAL A 670 -23.76 -23.17 3.52
CA VAL A 670 -25.02 -23.79 3.95
C VAL A 670 -25.17 -25.21 3.38
N PHE A 671 -24.60 -25.50 2.21
CA PHE A 671 -24.89 -26.71 1.46
C PHE A 671 -23.69 -27.68 1.44
N GLY A 672 -23.89 -28.88 1.99
CA GLY A 672 -22.95 -29.99 1.86
C GLY A 672 -23.26 -30.80 0.62
N ALA A 673 -22.41 -30.72 -0.41
CA ALA A 673 -22.55 -31.47 -1.67
C ALA A 673 -21.18 -31.88 -2.21
N VAL A 674 -21.09 -33.09 -2.75
CA VAL A 674 -19.83 -33.72 -3.21
C VAL A 674 -19.23 -32.93 -4.39
N GLU A 675 -20.08 -32.33 -5.22
CA GLU A 675 -19.74 -31.52 -6.38
C GLU A 675 -19.08 -30.18 -6.03
N LEU A 676 -19.31 -29.69 -4.80
CA LEU A 676 -18.66 -28.48 -4.30
C LEU A 676 -17.22 -28.77 -3.83
N ALA A 677 -16.93 -30.00 -3.40
CA ALA A 677 -15.67 -30.32 -2.75
C ALA A 677 -14.42 -30.00 -3.63
N PRO A 678 -14.37 -30.31 -4.94
CA PRO A 678 -13.22 -29.93 -5.78
C PRO A 678 -13.06 -28.41 -5.94
N LEU A 679 -14.17 -27.66 -5.94
CA LEU A 679 -14.14 -26.19 -6.03
C LEU A 679 -13.62 -25.58 -4.72
N VAL A 680 -14.05 -26.13 -3.58
CA VAL A 680 -13.61 -25.75 -2.24
C VAL A 680 -12.14 -26.09 -2.04
N ALA A 681 -11.69 -27.29 -2.41
CA ALA A 681 -10.28 -27.68 -2.32
C ALA A 681 -9.36 -26.78 -3.16
N ARG A 682 -9.82 -26.37 -4.36
CA ARG A 682 -9.13 -25.37 -5.17
C ARG A 682 -9.13 -24.00 -4.49
N ALA A 683 -10.25 -23.57 -3.90
CA ALA A 683 -10.34 -22.29 -3.20
C ALA A 683 -9.38 -22.26 -1.99
N TYR A 684 -9.38 -23.32 -1.19
CA TYR A 684 -8.48 -23.54 -0.06
C TYR A 684 -7.01 -23.38 -0.48
N ARG A 685 -6.56 -24.11 -1.50
CA ARG A 685 -5.14 -24.15 -1.89
C ARG A 685 -4.69 -22.98 -2.75
N LYS A 686 -5.56 -22.43 -3.62
CA LYS A 686 -5.15 -21.50 -4.70
C LYS A 686 -5.69 -20.09 -4.55
N LEU A 687 -6.81 -19.89 -3.86
CA LEU A 687 -7.50 -18.61 -3.80
C LEU A 687 -7.35 -17.99 -2.41
N LYS A 688 -6.25 -17.24 -2.21
CA LYS A 688 -5.89 -16.66 -0.91
C LYS A 688 -7.05 -15.92 -0.20
N THR A 689 -7.87 -15.18 -0.95
CA THR A 689 -9.00 -14.41 -0.39
C THR A 689 -10.18 -15.27 0.06
N LEU A 690 -10.25 -16.53 -0.40
CA LEU A 690 -11.36 -17.46 -0.13
C LEU A 690 -10.95 -18.65 0.71
N ARG A 691 -9.71 -18.66 1.19
CA ARG A 691 -9.17 -19.79 1.96
C ARG A 691 -9.95 -20.00 3.25
N GLU A 692 -10.27 -18.95 3.99
CA GLU A 692 -11.09 -19.04 5.21
C GLU A 692 -12.49 -19.58 4.91
N SER A 693 -13.18 -19.04 3.91
CA SER A 693 -14.50 -19.56 3.51
C SER A 693 -14.45 -21.03 3.05
N ALA A 694 -13.32 -21.45 2.46
CA ALA A 694 -13.11 -22.85 2.12
C ALA A 694 -12.87 -23.73 3.35
N ILE A 695 -12.11 -23.24 4.34
CA ILE A 695 -11.92 -23.88 5.64
C ILE A 695 -13.26 -24.05 6.36
N ASP A 696 -14.09 -23.00 6.41
CA ASP A 696 -15.41 -23.03 7.02
C ASP A 696 -16.29 -24.11 6.39
N TRP A 697 -16.26 -24.21 5.05
CA TRP A 697 -17.01 -25.25 4.35
C TRP A 697 -16.48 -26.66 4.64
N LEU A 698 -15.15 -26.85 4.63
CA LEU A 698 -14.53 -28.15 4.93
C LEU A 698 -14.91 -28.62 6.34
N ARG A 699 -14.91 -27.72 7.32
CA ARG A 699 -15.32 -27.99 8.71
C ARG A 699 -16.80 -28.29 8.84
N ALA A 700 -17.65 -27.56 8.12
CA ALA A 700 -19.09 -27.75 8.16
C ALA A 700 -19.54 -29.07 7.49
N HIS A 701 -18.84 -29.50 6.43
CA HIS A 701 -19.25 -30.63 5.58
C HIS A 701 -18.12 -31.66 5.33
N PRO A 702 -17.48 -32.23 6.38
CA PRO A 702 -16.29 -33.08 6.23
C PRO A 702 -16.56 -34.39 5.48
N GLU A 703 -17.78 -34.95 5.59
CA GLU A 703 -18.17 -36.17 4.86
C GLU A 703 -18.30 -35.93 3.35
N HIS A 704 -18.99 -34.86 2.93
CA HIS A 704 -19.10 -34.49 1.51
C HIS A 704 -17.74 -34.08 0.94
N ALA A 705 -16.90 -33.41 1.74
CA ALA A 705 -15.52 -33.13 1.38
C ALA A 705 -14.74 -34.42 1.12
N ALA A 706 -14.76 -35.38 2.04
CA ALA A 706 -14.07 -36.66 1.90
C ALA A 706 -14.59 -37.45 0.68
N GLY A 707 -15.91 -37.57 0.53
CA GLY A 707 -16.54 -38.29 -0.58
C GLY A 707 -16.18 -37.72 -1.96
N GLY A 708 -16.04 -36.39 -2.06
CA GLY A 708 -15.71 -35.70 -3.31
C GLY A 708 -14.22 -35.59 -3.62
N LEU A 709 -13.35 -35.74 -2.62
CA LEU A 709 -11.91 -35.51 -2.77
C LEU A 709 -11.07 -36.78 -2.79
N ILE A 710 -11.50 -37.88 -2.15
CA ILE A 710 -10.73 -39.13 -2.10
C ILE A 710 -10.30 -39.61 -3.51
N PRO A 711 -11.21 -39.70 -4.52
CA PRO A 711 -10.81 -40.16 -5.85
C PRO A 711 -9.72 -39.32 -6.50
N ALA A 712 -9.78 -38.00 -6.33
CA ALA A 712 -8.78 -37.10 -6.85
C ALA A 712 -7.45 -37.22 -6.09
N ALA A 713 -7.48 -37.40 -4.77
CA ALA A 713 -6.30 -37.46 -3.92
C ALA A 713 -5.44 -38.73 -4.16
N ILE A 714 -6.06 -39.87 -4.45
CA ILE A 714 -5.37 -41.14 -4.72
C ILE A 714 -5.27 -41.48 -6.21
N GLY A 715 -5.72 -40.57 -7.08
CA GLY A 715 -5.72 -40.73 -8.53
C GLY A 715 -4.44 -40.24 -9.20
N ALA A 716 -4.55 -39.96 -10.50
CA ALA A 716 -3.42 -39.54 -11.33
C ALA A 716 -2.75 -38.24 -10.80
N PRO A 717 -1.40 -38.11 -10.94
CA PRO A 717 -0.70 -36.87 -10.59
C PRO A 717 -1.24 -35.65 -11.35
N GLY A 718 -1.45 -34.53 -10.64
CA GLY A 718 -1.92 -33.30 -11.25
C GLY A 718 -2.46 -32.30 -10.24
N GLU A 719 -2.88 -31.12 -10.71
CA GLU A 719 -3.36 -30.04 -9.84
C GLU A 719 -4.58 -30.44 -8.99
N THR A 720 -5.51 -31.20 -9.57
CA THR A 720 -6.71 -31.69 -8.87
C THR A 720 -6.33 -32.58 -7.69
N ARG A 721 -5.35 -33.47 -7.88
CA ARG A 721 -4.81 -34.32 -6.81
C ARG A 721 -4.17 -33.49 -5.72
N ASP A 722 -3.29 -32.57 -6.08
CA ASP A 722 -2.62 -31.71 -5.09
C ASP A 722 -3.63 -30.92 -4.24
N ASN A 723 -4.69 -30.38 -4.87
CA ASN A 723 -5.74 -29.64 -4.16
C ASN A 723 -6.52 -30.55 -3.20
N ALA A 724 -6.87 -31.76 -3.65
CA ALA A 724 -7.58 -32.75 -2.85
C ALA A 724 -6.74 -33.25 -1.67
N GLU A 725 -5.46 -33.57 -1.87
CA GLU A 725 -4.55 -34.00 -0.81
C GLU A 725 -4.39 -32.91 0.26
N ALA A 726 -4.20 -31.65 -0.16
CA ALA A 726 -4.04 -30.54 0.79
C ALA A 726 -5.29 -30.33 1.65
N ALA A 727 -6.48 -30.42 1.07
CA ALA A 727 -7.74 -30.29 1.80
C ALA A 727 -8.04 -31.49 2.73
N LEU A 728 -7.74 -32.72 2.29
CA LEU A 728 -7.91 -33.91 3.13
C LEU A 728 -6.91 -33.96 4.29
N ARG A 729 -5.65 -33.56 4.08
CA ARG A 729 -4.66 -33.44 5.17
C ARG A 729 -5.05 -32.38 6.17
N PHE A 730 -5.56 -31.23 5.70
CA PHE A 730 -6.13 -30.21 6.58
C PHE A 730 -7.23 -30.80 7.46
N LEU A 731 -8.22 -31.47 6.86
CA LEU A 731 -9.30 -32.13 7.60
C LEU A 731 -8.78 -33.18 8.60
N ALA A 732 -7.76 -33.96 8.23
CA ALA A 732 -7.16 -34.94 9.12
C ALA A 732 -6.48 -34.29 10.34
N ILE A 733 -5.77 -33.17 10.14
CA ILE A 733 -5.15 -32.38 11.21
C ILE A 733 -6.21 -31.72 12.10
N ASP A 734 -7.32 -31.28 11.50
CA ASP A 734 -8.48 -30.65 12.19
C ASP A 734 -9.38 -31.69 12.89
N GLY A 735 -8.91 -32.94 13.06
CA GLY A 735 -9.59 -33.98 13.84
C GLY A 735 -10.51 -34.92 13.04
N SER A 736 -10.65 -34.74 11.72
CA SER A 736 -11.54 -35.55 10.87
C SER A 736 -10.86 -36.79 10.26
N ARG A 737 -9.68 -37.20 10.78
CA ARG A 737 -8.91 -38.34 10.23
C ARG A 737 -9.74 -39.62 10.17
N GLU A 738 -10.37 -40.01 11.27
CA GLU A 738 -11.18 -41.23 11.36
C GLU A 738 -12.38 -41.19 10.40
N LEU A 739 -12.99 -40.00 10.21
CA LEU A 739 -14.09 -39.81 9.26
C LEU A 739 -13.64 -40.00 7.82
N ILE A 740 -12.45 -39.50 7.45
CA ILE A 740 -11.87 -39.70 6.12
C ILE A 740 -11.62 -41.19 5.87
N LEU A 741 -11.08 -41.92 6.85
CA LEU A 741 -10.84 -43.36 6.76
C LEU A 741 -12.15 -44.16 6.67
N ALA A 742 -13.16 -43.81 7.48
CA ALA A 742 -14.49 -44.40 7.39
C ALA A 742 -15.14 -44.14 6.03
N THR A 743 -14.94 -42.96 5.44
CA THR A 743 -15.42 -42.64 4.09
C THR A 743 -14.67 -43.43 3.03
N ALA A 744 -13.36 -43.59 3.15
CA ALA A 744 -12.56 -44.43 2.25
C ALA A 744 -13.00 -45.92 2.30
N ALA A 745 -13.37 -46.42 3.49
CA ALA A 745 -13.87 -47.78 3.65
C ALA A 745 -15.21 -48.04 2.92
N LYS A 746 -16.03 -47.01 2.68
CA LYS A 746 -17.30 -47.13 1.93
C LYS A 746 -17.12 -47.54 0.46
N TYR A 747 -15.91 -47.43 -0.09
CA TYR A 747 -15.60 -47.92 -1.44
C TYR A 747 -15.47 -49.45 -1.52
N ASP A 748 -15.44 -50.15 -0.38
CA ASP A 748 -15.29 -51.61 -0.28
C ASP A 748 -14.06 -52.15 -1.05
N ARG A 749 -12.97 -51.37 -1.05
CA ARG A 749 -11.70 -51.67 -1.72
C ARG A 749 -10.53 -51.37 -0.78
N GLU A 750 -9.80 -52.42 -0.38
CA GLU A 750 -8.68 -52.30 0.57
C GLU A 750 -7.57 -51.36 0.05
N GLU A 751 -7.30 -51.40 -1.27
CA GLU A 751 -6.33 -50.53 -1.93
C GLU A 751 -6.65 -49.03 -1.82
N VAL A 752 -7.94 -48.65 -1.75
CA VAL A 752 -8.37 -47.26 -1.54
C VAL A 752 -7.99 -46.80 -0.14
N THR A 753 -8.33 -47.60 0.87
CA THR A 753 -8.00 -47.29 2.28
C THR A 753 -6.49 -47.22 2.48
N ALA A 754 -5.74 -48.18 1.93
CA ALA A 754 -4.28 -48.20 2.00
C ALA A 754 -3.65 -46.96 1.33
N ALA A 755 -4.15 -46.53 0.17
CA ALA A 755 -3.66 -45.33 -0.51
C ALA A 755 -3.97 -44.04 0.26
N VAL A 756 -5.15 -43.94 0.88
CA VAL A 756 -5.51 -42.80 1.75
C VAL A 756 -4.62 -42.75 2.99
N VAL A 757 -4.38 -43.87 3.66
CA VAL A 757 -3.44 -43.94 4.82
C VAL A 757 -2.04 -43.51 4.40
N ALA A 758 -1.51 -44.03 3.29
CA ALA A 758 -0.19 -43.65 2.78
C ALA A 758 -0.08 -42.14 2.44
N MET A 759 -1.18 -41.52 2.01
CA MET A 759 -1.24 -40.08 1.75
C MET A 759 -1.26 -39.25 3.05
N LEU A 760 -2.02 -39.69 4.06
CA LEU A 760 -2.12 -39.00 5.34
C LEU A 760 -0.86 -39.15 6.21
N ASP A 761 -0.11 -40.24 6.06
CA ASP A 761 1.09 -40.55 6.85
C ASP A 761 2.41 -40.19 6.13
N GLU A 762 2.33 -39.45 5.03
CA GLU A 762 3.52 -38.97 4.30
C GLU A 762 4.36 -38.04 5.19
N ASP A 763 5.68 -38.26 5.21
CA ASP A 763 6.64 -37.43 5.98
C ASP A 763 6.47 -35.95 5.60
N PRO A 764 6.24 -35.03 6.55
CA PRO A 764 6.08 -33.60 6.27
C PRO A 764 7.25 -32.96 5.49
N THR A 765 8.45 -33.54 5.56
CA THR A 765 9.62 -33.08 4.78
C THR A 765 9.58 -33.54 3.32
N GLU A 766 8.70 -34.45 2.94
CA GLU A 766 8.46 -34.82 1.53
C GLU A 766 7.36 -33.93 0.89
N LEU A 767 6.69 -33.09 1.69
CA LEU A 767 5.61 -32.18 1.27
C LEU A 767 6.15 -30.85 0.71
N TYR A 768 7.00 -30.92 -0.33
CA TYR A 768 7.53 -29.74 -1.02
C TYR A 768 6.82 -29.47 -2.36
N PRO A 769 6.85 -28.21 -2.87
CA PRO A 769 6.21 -27.86 -4.13
C PRO A 769 6.80 -28.57 -5.34
N THR A 770 5.95 -29.07 -6.23
CA THR A 770 6.37 -29.74 -7.49
C THR A 770 7.21 -28.80 -8.37
N LYS A 771 6.86 -27.51 -8.43
CA LYS A 771 7.65 -26.47 -9.09
C LYS A 771 8.39 -25.65 -8.04
N ARG A 772 9.69 -25.84 -7.95
CA ARG A 772 10.55 -25.09 -7.02
C ARG A 772 10.78 -23.65 -7.50
N PRO A 773 10.65 -22.66 -6.62
CA PRO A 773 11.04 -21.28 -6.93
C PRO A 773 12.55 -21.22 -7.18
N LYS A 774 12.97 -20.39 -8.13
CA LYS A 774 14.38 -20.02 -8.26
C LYS A 774 14.66 -18.90 -7.27
N LEU A 775 15.80 -18.94 -6.61
CA LEU A 775 16.23 -17.84 -5.75
C LEU A 775 16.35 -16.54 -6.58
N PRO A 776 15.88 -15.40 -6.05
CA PRO A 776 15.82 -14.15 -6.79
C PRO A 776 17.22 -13.56 -7.00
N THR A 777 17.38 -12.66 -7.98
CA THR A 777 18.68 -12.06 -8.31
C THR A 777 19.29 -11.22 -7.19
N PHE A 778 18.49 -10.79 -6.21
CA PHE A 778 19.00 -10.07 -5.03
C PHE A 778 19.53 -11.01 -3.94
N TRP A 779 19.35 -12.32 -4.08
CA TRP A 779 19.86 -13.31 -3.14
C TRP A 779 21.39 -13.35 -3.20
N ASN A 780 22.05 -12.87 -2.14
CA ASN A 780 23.51 -12.81 -2.05
C ASN A 780 23.98 -13.07 -0.61
N PRO A 781 23.90 -14.33 -0.12
CA PRO A 781 24.25 -14.68 1.25
C PRO A 781 25.73 -14.44 1.60
N THR A 782 26.61 -14.25 0.62
CA THR A 782 28.02 -13.87 0.83
C THR A 782 28.17 -12.50 1.48
N ALA A 783 27.25 -11.57 1.18
CA ALA A 783 27.27 -10.20 1.72
C ALA A 783 26.42 -10.05 3.01
N TRP A 784 25.93 -11.15 3.58
CA TRP A 784 24.99 -11.15 4.71
C TRP A 784 25.60 -11.83 5.94
N ARG A 785 25.04 -11.54 7.12
CA ARG A 785 25.40 -12.23 8.36
C ARG A 785 24.98 -13.71 8.29
N ARG A 786 25.90 -14.61 8.62
CA ARG A 786 25.71 -16.06 8.49
C ARG A 786 24.84 -16.63 9.61
N PRO A 787 23.89 -17.54 9.30
CA PRO A 787 23.26 -18.37 10.31
C PRO A 787 24.28 -19.26 11.03
N MET A 788 24.18 -19.32 12.35
CA MET A 788 25.08 -20.08 13.21
C MET A 788 24.31 -21.23 13.88
N LEU A 789 24.88 -22.43 13.86
CA LEU A 789 24.37 -23.55 14.65
C LEU A 789 24.49 -23.23 16.15
N THR A 790 23.69 -23.89 16.98
CA THR A 790 23.80 -23.79 18.45
C THR A 790 25.16 -24.25 18.99
N THR A 791 25.93 -25.00 18.20
CA THR A 791 27.33 -25.39 18.47
C THR A 791 28.34 -24.26 18.27
N GLY A 792 27.94 -23.13 17.69
CA GLY A 792 28.83 -21.99 17.41
C GLY A 792 29.50 -22.01 16.04
N LYS A 793 29.23 -23.02 15.19
CA LYS A 793 29.72 -23.11 13.80
C LYS A 793 28.78 -22.45 12.80
N ALA A 794 29.32 -21.88 11.72
CA ALA A 794 28.55 -21.27 10.65
C ALA A 794 27.97 -22.32 9.68
N ILE A 795 26.78 -22.08 9.14
CA ILE A 795 26.26 -22.88 8.03
C ILE A 795 27.05 -22.55 6.74
N PRO A 796 27.58 -23.55 6.02
CA PRO A 796 28.26 -23.33 4.74
C PRO A 796 27.36 -22.66 3.70
N LEU A 797 27.90 -21.82 2.81
CA LEU A 797 27.11 -21.07 1.81
C LEU A 797 26.20 -21.97 0.96
N THR A 798 26.67 -23.15 0.59
CA THR A 798 25.89 -24.12 -0.20
C THR A 798 24.64 -24.60 0.54
N ALA A 799 24.72 -24.79 1.86
CA ALA A 799 23.58 -25.13 2.69
C ALA A 799 22.67 -23.93 2.96
N VAL A 800 23.21 -22.70 2.97
CA VAL A 800 22.40 -21.47 3.05
C VAL A 800 21.48 -21.33 1.84
N ASP A 801 21.91 -21.72 0.63
CA ASP A 801 21.05 -21.73 -0.56
C ASP A 801 19.90 -22.74 -0.46
N HIS A 802 20.14 -23.92 0.15
CA HIS A 802 19.07 -24.87 0.47
C HIS A 802 18.07 -24.27 1.45
N PHE A 803 18.55 -23.55 2.47
CA PHE A 803 17.69 -22.86 3.42
C PHE A 803 16.86 -21.77 2.75
N GLY A 804 17.47 -20.95 1.90
CA GLY A 804 16.77 -19.95 1.08
C GLY A 804 15.68 -20.56 0.19
N THR A 805 15.97 -21.72 -0.41
CA THR A 805 15.01 -22.44 -1.25
C THR A 805 13.77 -22.85 -0.44
N MET A 806 13.97 -23.37 0.78
CA MET A 806 12.87 -23.72 1.69
C MET A 806 12.05 -22.50 2.11
N LEU A 807 12.71 -21.38 2.45
CA LEU A 807 12.03 -20.13 2.82
C LEU A 807 11.19 -19.55 1.67
N ALA A 808 11.57 -19.81 0.42
CA ALA A 808 10.83 -19.38 -0.77
C ALA A 808 9.63 -20.27 -1.11
N PHE A 809 9.45 -21.43 -0.45
CA PHE A 809 8.29 -22.29 -0.69
C PHE A 809 6.97 -21.56 -0.35
N PRO A 810 5.89 -21.77 -1.14
CA PRO A 810 4.59 -21.20 -0.83
C PRO A 810 4.09 -21.66 0.54
N THR A 811 3.74 -20.73 1.40
CA THR A 811 3.21 -21.00 2.74
C THR A 811 1.70 -21.22 2.76
N ALA A 812 1.06 -21.28 1.58
CA ALA A 812 -0.38 -21.48 1.48
C ALA A 812 -0.80 -22.75 2.22
N ASP A 813 -0.05 -23.85 2.12
CA ASP A 813 -0.36 -25.13 2.77
C ASP A 813 0.34 -25.29 4.14
N GLY A 814 0.80 -24.19 4.74
CA GLY A 814 1.57 -24.17 5.99
C GLY A 814 3.07 -23.93 5.79
N ILE A 815 3.81 -23.85 6.90
CA ILE A 815 5.28 -23.71 6.88
C ILE A 815 5.90 -25.08 6.60
N TYR A 816 6.80 -25.14 5.63
CA TYR A 816 7.49 -26.39 5.30
C TYR A 816 8.31 -26.89 6.50
N ALA A 817 8.14 -28.15 6.87
CA ALA A 817 8.69 -28.74 8.10
C ALA A 817 10.23 -28.63 8.20
N GLY A 818 10.94 -28.63 7.06
CA GLY A 818 12.39 -28.46 7.04
C GLY A 818 12.85 -27.09 7.54
N VAL A 819 12.04 -26.04 7.38
CA VAL A 819 12.37 -24.71 7.94
C VAL A 819 12.41 -24.78 9.47
N THR A 820 11.41 -25.41 10.09
CA THR A 820 11.32 -25.58 11.55
C THR A 820 12.53 -26.36 12.10
N GLN A 821 12.98 -27.41 11.39
CA GLN A 821 14.17 -28.18 11.77
C GLN A 821 15.43 -27.30 11.75
N VAL A 822 15.66 -26.52 10.69
CA VAL A 822 16.82 -25.63 10.61
C VAL A 822 16.78 -24.56 11.69
N THR A 823 15.63 -23.91 11.89
CA THR A 823 15.50 -22.86 12.90
C THR A 823 15.75 -23.37 14.32
N ALA A 824 15.40 -24.62 14.62
CA ALA A 824 15.64 -25.24 15.93
C ALA A 824 17.12 -25.59 16.17
N SER A 825 17.93 -25.74 15.12
CA SER A 825 19.36 -26.07 15.22
C SER A 825 20.28 -24.86 15.21
N CYS A 826 19.75 -23.65 15.00
CA CYS A 826 20.50 -22.41 14.94
C CYS A 826 20.25 -21.50 16.15
N THR A 827 21.20 -20.59 16.42
CA THR A 827 21.00 -19.55 17.44
C THR A 827 19.99 -18.51 16.93
N ARG A 828 19.08 -18.07 17.81
CA ARG A 828 18.01 -17.14 17.44
C ARG A 828 18.55 -15.80 16.92
N ASP A 829 19.64 -15.29 17.49
CA ASP A 829 20.22 -14.01 17.09
C ASP A 829 20.86 -14.05 15.70
N SER A 830 21.52 -15.16 15.35
CA SER A 830 22.11 -15.32 14.01
C SER A 830 21.04 -15.44 12.92
N LEU A 831 19.94 -16.15 13.19
CA LEU A 831 18.79 -16.24 12.30
C LEU A 831 18.10 -14.88 12.11
N ALA A 832 17.89 -14.13 13.20
CA ALA A 832 17.27 -12.81 13.15
C ALA A 832 18.13 -11.82 12.34
N ALA A 833 19.45 -11.86 12.51
CA ALA A 833 20.39 -11.07 11.73
C ALA A 833 20.36 -11.41 10.23
N PHE A 834 20.42 -12.70 9.90
CA PHE A 834 20.31 -13.19 8.51
C PHE A 834 18.98 -12.81 7.87
N GLY A 835 17.86 -13.02 8.58
CA GLY A 835 16.52 -12.66 8.12
C GLY A 835 16.38 -11.16 7.87
N TRP A 836 17.00 -10.31 8.71
CA TRP A 836 17.00 -8.87 8.50
C TRP A 836 17.79 -8.45 7.25
N ASP A 837 18.92 -9.09 6.97
CA ASP A 837 19.73 -8.83 5.77
C ASP A 837 18.97 -9.25 4.50
N LEU A 838 18.31 -10.42 4.52
CA LEU A 838 17.42 -10.88 3.45
C LEU A 838 16.26 -9.90 3.20
N PHE A 839 15.55 -9.49 4.26
CA PHE A 839 14.47 -8.51 4.17
C PHE A 839 14.95 -7.18 3.59
N THR A 840 16.12 -6.72 4.02
CA THR A 840 16.75 -5.50 3.53
C THR A 840 17.11 -5.61 2.05
N ALA A 841 17.73 -6.72 1.63
CA ALA A 841 18.03 -6.98 0.23
C ALA A 841 16.76 -6.98 -0.65
N TRP A 842 15.67 -7.57 -0.15
CA TRP A 842 14.37 -7.53 -0.82
C TRP A 842 13.79 -6.11 -0.94
N LEU A 843 13.84 -5.31 0.13
CA LEU A 843 13.43 -3.90 0.08
C LEU A 843 14.23 -3.13 -0.98
N ASN A 844 15.53 -3.37 -1.05
CA ASN A 844 16.46 -2.70 -1.98
C ASN A 844 16.25 -3.14 -3.43
N ALA A 845 15.76 -4.36 -3.64
CA ALA A 845 15.25 -4.82 -4.93
C ALA A 845 13.90 -4.16 -5.33
N ALA A 846 13.48 -3.11 -4.61
CA ALA A 846 12.17 -2.46 -4.71
C ALA A 846 11.00 -3.36 -4.31
N ALA A 847 11.23 -4.23 -3.32
CA ALA A 847 10.21 -5.09 -2.71
C ALA A 847 9.34 -5.85 -3.74
N PRO A 848 9.95 -6.64 -4.65
CA PRO A 848 9.22 -7.31 -5.72
C PRO A 848 8.15 -8.22 -5.12
N THR A 849 6.90 -8.04 -5.58
CA THR A 849 5.72 -8.70 -5.00
C THR A 849 5.75 -10.23 -5.11
N LYS A 850 6.45 -10.78 -6.11
CA LYS A 850 6.63 -12.24 -6.25
C LYS A 850 7.53 -12.82 -5.15
N GLU A 851 8.38 -12.00 -4.55
CA GLU A 851 9.36 -12.41 -3.54
C GLU A 851 8.99 -11.88 -2.15
N SER A 852 7.71 -11.59 -1.90
CA SER A 852 7.23 -11.13 -0.59
C SER A 852 7.53 -12.11 0.56
N TRP A 853 7.88 -13.37 0.25
CA TRP A 853 8.34 -14.36 1.22
C TRP A 853 9.58 -13.88 2.01
N ALA A 854 10.44 -13.04 1.42
CA ALA A 854 11.60 -12.48 2.11
C ALA A 854 11.18 -11.64 3.32
N MET A 855 10.08 -10.88 3.23
CA MET A 855 9.51 -10.15 4.35
C MET A 855 8.82 -11.08 5.34
N THR A 856 8.00 -12.03 4.88
CA THR A 856 7.28 -12.93 5.79
C THR A 856 8.21 -13.88 6.53
N SER A 857 9.41 -14.15 5.99
CA SER A 857 10.45 -14.94 6.66
C SER A 857 10.89 -14.32 8.00
N LEU A 858 10.75 -13.00 8.18
CA LEU A 858 11.00 -12.35 9.47
C LEU A 858 10.08 -12.89 10.58
N GLY A 859 8.87 -13.37 10.23
CA GLY A 859 7.98 -14.02 11.19
C GLY A 859 8.56 -15.32 11.73
N LEU A 860 9.37 -16.03 10.92
CA LEU A 860 9.98 -17.31 11.27
C LEU A 860 11.36 -17.16 11.90
N LEU A 861 12.13 -16.19 11.43
CA LEU A 861 13.53 -16.01 11.79
C LEU A 861 13.76 -14.91 12.83
N GLY A 862 12.78 -14.01 12.99
CA GLY A 862 12.92 -12.80 13.79
C GLY A 862 12.87 -13.03 15.31
N ASN A 863 13.39 -12.03 16.01
CA ASN A 863 13.36 -11.93 17.46
C ASN A 863 12.79 -10.55 17.90
N ASP A 864 12.91 -10.24 19.18
CA ASP A 864 12.42 -8.98 19.75
C ASP A 864 13.06 -7.74 19.10
N ASP A 865 14.34 -7.82 18.70
CA ASP A 865 15.01 -6.73 17.99
C ASP A 865 14.44 -6.57 16.58
N THR A 866 14.15 -7.66 15.88
CA THR A 866 13.44 -7.61 14.59
C THR A 866 12.09 -6.91 14.74
N ALA A 867 11.31 -7.24 15.78
CA ALA A 867 10.03 -6.60 16.05
C ALA A 867 10.18 -5.08 16.31
N ARG A 868 11.17 -4.67 17.12
CA ARG A 868 11.47 -3.26 17.40
C ARG A 868 11.92 -2.50 16.15
N GLN A 869 12.70 -3.12 15.26
CA GLN A 869 13.18 -2.51 14.03
C GLN A 869 12.10 -2.43 12.95
N LEU A 870 11.22 -3.43 12.84
CA LEU A 870 10.13 -3.46 11.86
C LEU A 870 9.02 -2.45 12.20
N THR A 871 8.69 -2.28 13.48
CA THR A 871 7.54 -1.47 13.92
C THR A 871 7.56 -0.01 13.41
N PRO A 872 8.67 0.74 13.45
CA PRO A 872 8.76 2.07 12.84
C PRO A 872 8.44 2.07 11.34
N LEU A 873 8.85 1.04 10.59
CA LEU A 873 8.55 0.90 9.17
C LEU A 873 7.05 0.71 8.94
N LEU A 874 6.38 -0.12 9.76
CA LEU A 874 4.93 -0.33 9.68
C LEU A 874 4.15 0.97 9.86
N ARG A 875 4.63 1.86 10.73
CA ARG A 875 4.02 3.16 10.99
C ARG A 875 4.23 4.17 9.86
N ALA A 876 5.33 4.04 9.10
CA ALA A 876 5.68 4.94 8.02
C ALA A 876 5.04 4.54 6.68
N TRP A 877 5.02 3.25 6.35
CA TRP A 877 4.60 2.72 5.05
C TRP A 877 3.21 3.16 4.56
N PRO A 878 2.16 3.29 5.38
CA PRO A 878 0.89 3.83 4.91
C PRO A 878 1.01 5.24 4.33
N GLY A 879 1.85 6.11 4.91
CA GLY A 879 2.13 7.45 4.37
C GLY A 879 2.97 7.44 3.10
N GLU A 880 3.55 6.30 2.76
CA GLU A 880 4.36 6.06 1.54
C GLU A 880 3.55 5.27 0.49
N SER A 881 2.22 5.20 0.62
CA SER A 881 1.32 4.38 -0.22
C SER A 881 1.60 2.87 -0.18
N GLN A 882 2.30 2.38 0.84
CA GLN A 882 2.67 0.97 1.03
C GLN A 882 1.78 0.25 2.06
N HIS A 883 0.47 0.54 2.08
CA HIS A 883 -0.50 -0.02 3.03
C HIS A 883 -0.47 -1.55 3.11
N LYS A 884 -0.42 -2.24 1.95
CA LYS A 884 -0.40 -3.71 1.90
C LYS A 884 0.83 -4.28 2.62
N ARG A 885 1.98 -3.61 2.49
CA ARG A 885 3.21 -4.02 3.17
C ARG A 885 3.10 -3.83 4.68
N ALA A 886 2.50 -2.73 5.14
CA ALA A 886 2.24 -2.51 6.55
C ALA A 886 1.34 -3.59 7.15
N VAL A 887 0.27 -3.98 6.43
CA VAL A 887 -0.62 -5.08 6.85
C VAL A 887 0.13 -6.40 6.92
N THR A 888 0.94 -6.76 5.90
CA THR A 888 1.80 -7.96 5.96
C THR A 888 2.77 -7.91 7.13
N GLY A 889 3.25 -6.73 7.52
CA GLY A 889 4.13 -6.57 8.67
C GLY A 889 3.44 -6.86 10.02
N LEU A 890 2.12 -6.71 10.10
CA LEU A 890 1.37 -7.17 11.28
C LEU A 890 1.36 -8.69 11.36
N ASP A 891 1.20 -9.39 10.22
CA ASP A 891 1.34 -10.86 10.14
C ASP A 891 2.74 -11.31 10.60
N VAL A 892 3.78 -10.53 10.29
CA VAL A 892 5.15 -10.81 10.73
C VAL A 892 5.31 -10.68 12.24
N LEU A 893 4.75 -9.63 12.86
CA LEU A 893 4.81 -9.47 14.32
C LEU A 893 4.07 -10.59 15.05
N GLU A 894 2.91 -10.99 14.52
CA GLU A 894 2.17 -12.17 15.00
C GLU A 894 3.00 -13.45 14.86
N GLY A 895 3.67 -13.65 13.71
CA GLY A 895 4.52 -14.81 13.46
C GLY A 895 5.73 -14.92 14.41
N ILE A 896 6.36 -13.79 14.77
CA ILE A 896 7.45 -13.78 15.76
C ILE A 896 6.93 -14.26 17.13
N GLY A 897 5.69 -13.86 17.48
CA GLY A 897 4.90 -14.44 18.57
C GLY A 897 5.41 -14.18 19.99
N SER A 898 6.52 -13.45 20.17
CA SER A 898 7.05 -13.07 21.48
C SER A 898 6.22 -11.97 22.14
N ASP A 899 6.27 -11.86 23.46
CA ASP A 899 5.53 -10.83 24.20
C ASP A 899 5.93 -9.42 23.76
N VAL A 900 7.20 -9.20 23.42
CA VAL A 900 7.66 -7.92 22.84
C VAL A 900 7.02 -7.68 21.47
N ALA A 901 6.96 -8.69 20.60
CA ALA A 901 6.34 -8.55 19.28
C ALA A 901 4.84 -8.29 19.37
N LEU A 902 4.14 -8.97 20.27
CA LEU A 902 2.72 -8.75 20.57
C LEU A 902 2.47 -7.39 21.22
N MET A 903 3.35 -6.94 22.11
CA MET A 903 3.33 -5.57 22.66
C MET A 903 3.52 -4.53 21.57
N MET A 904 4.44 -4.75 20.61
CA MET A 904 4.61 -3.86 19.46
C MET A 904 3.36 -3.83 18.57
N LEU A 905 2.78 -5.00 18.30
CA LEU A 905 1.52 -5.16 17.54
C LEU A 905 0.37 -4.41 18.22
N ASN A 906 0.21 -4.58 19.53
CA ASN A 906 -0.79 -3.85 20.31
C ASN A 906 -0.51 -2.33 20.34
N GLY A 907 0.76 -1.95 20.43
CA GLY A 907 1.18 -0.55 20.29
C GLY A 907 0.81 0.07 18.94
N VAL A 908 0.73 -0.73 17.87
CA VAL A 908 0.20 -0.30 16.56
C VAL A 908 -1.33 -0.17 16.60
N ALA A 909 -2.03 -1.14 17.19
CA ALA A 909 -3.48 -1.12 17.38
C ALA A 909 -3.99 0.07 18.21
N GLY A 910 -3.18 0.58 19.15
CA GLY A 910 -3.57 1.70 20.00
C GLY A 910 -3.28 3.10 19.44
N LYS A 911 -2.20 3.31 18.68
CA LYS A 911 -1.61 4.66 18.49
C LYS A 911 -1.22 5.03 17.05
N VAL A 912 -1.60 4.26 16.04
CA VAL A 912 -1.29 4.61 14.64
C VAL A 912 -2.35 5.52 14.03
N LYS A 913 -1.89 6.56 13.30
CA LYS A 913 -2.76 7.57 12.65
C LYS A 913 -3.64 7.01 11.52
N PHE A 914 -3.27 5.86 10.97
CA PHE A 914 -3.94 5.23 9.83
C PHE A 914 -4.96 4.19 10.32
N LYS A 915 -6.24 4.58 10.31
CA LYS A 915 -7.37 3.79 10.87
C LYS A 915 -7.44 2.36 10.32
N ALA A 916 -7.36 2.16 9.00
CA ALA A 916 -7.40 0.81 8.42
C ALA A 916 -6.28 -0.13 8.91
N LEU A 917 -5.07 0.39 9.16
CA LEU A 917 -3.98 -0.40 9.74
C LEU A 917 -4.20 -0.65 11.23
N GLN A 918 -4.76 0.34 11.93
CA GLN A 918 -5.14 0.24 13.33
C GLN A 918 -6.19 -0.86 13.55
N ASP A 919 -7.25 -0.87 12.74
CA ASP A 919 -8.34 -1.84 12.81
C ASP A 919 -7.83 -3.25 12.53
N ARG A 920 -7.01 -3.40 11.48
CA ARG A 920 -6.40 -4.69 11.16
C ARG A 920 -5.47 -5.20 12.27
N ALA A 921 -4.80 -4.31 13.00
CA ALA A 921 -3.99 -4.69 14.16
C ALA A 921 -4.86 -5.10 15.36
N ARG A 922 -6.00 -4.43 15.59
CA ARG A 922 -6.97 -4.82 16.64
C ARG A 922 -7.57 -6.20 16.34
N GLU A 923 -8.07 -6.42 15.13
CA GLU A 923 -8.61 -7.72 14.69
C GLU A 923 -7.61 -8.86 14.95
N LYS A 924 -6.32 -8.63 14.70
CA LYS A 924 -5.28 -9.61 14.98
C LYS A 924 -5.06 -9.87 16.45
N ILE A 925 -5.04 -8.82 17.27
CA ILE A 925 -4.93 -8.96 18.73
C ILE A 925 -6.12 -9.75 19.28
N ASP A 926 -7.34 -9.47 18.79
CA ASP A 926 -8.56 -10.19 19.20
C ASP A 926 -8.49 -11.66 18.80
N GLN A 927 -8.04 -11.97 17.58
CA GLN A 927 -7.83 -13.34 17.12
C GLN A 927 -6.74 -14.09 17.92
N ILE A 928 -5.62 -13.42 18.24
CA ILE A 928 -4.55 -14.00 19.05
C ILE A 928 -5.04 -14.28 20.47
N ALA A 929 -5.83 -13.37 21.04
CA ALA A 929 -6.44 -13.57 22.36
C ALA A 929 -7.39 -14.78 22.34
N LEU A 930 -8.33 -14.82 21.38
CA LEU A 930 -9.27 -15.93 21.21
C LEU A 930 -8.56 -17.28 21.04
N ASN A 931 -7.54 -17.34 20.17
CA ASN A 931 -6.75 -18.55 19.94
C ASN A 931 -5.97 -19.03 21.17
N ARG A 932 -5.69 -18.13 22.12
CA ARG A 932 -5.05 -18.45 23.41
C ARG A 932 -6.07 -18.71 24.53
N GLY A 933 -7.37 -18.67 24.24
CA GLY A 933 -8.42 -18.78 25.24
C GLY A 933 -8.48 -17.58 26.19
N LEU A 934 -8.05 -16.40 25.72
CA LEU A 934 -7.97 -15.16 26.47
C LEU A 934 -8.91 -14.12 25.88
N THR A 935 -9.44 -13.24 26.72
CA THR A 935 -10.00 -11.95 26.27
C THR A 935 -8.87 -11.01 25.85
N THR A 936 -9.17 -10.04 25.00
CA THR A 936 -8.20 -9.00 24.60
C THR A 936 -7.59 -8.31 25.81
N ALA A 937 -8.41 -7.94 26.79
CA ALA A 937 -7.95 -7.32 28.03
C ALA A 937 -7.00 -8.24 28.85
N GLU A 938 -7.25 -9.55 28.89
CA GLU A 938 -6.34 -10.50 29.57
C GLU A 938 -5.03 -10.73 28.83
N LEU A 939 -5.04 -10.75 27.49
CA LEU A 939 -3.80 -10.77 26.72
C LEU A 939 -3.00 -9.49 27.01
N GLU A 940 -3.69 -8.37 27.04
CA GLU A 940 -3.12 -7.06 27.28
C GLU A 940 -2.51 -6.85 28.69
N ASP A 941 -3.07 -7.48 29.72
CA ASP A 941 -2.50 -7.52 31.08
C ASP A 941 -1.15 -8.27 31.07
N ARG A 942 -1.05 -9.36 30.31
CA ARG A 942 0.17 -10.18 30.18
C ARG A 942 1.26 -9.54 29.33
N LEU A 943 0.92 -8.55 28.50
CA LEU A 943 1.87 -7.85 27.62
C LEU A 943 2.56 -6.64 28.28
N ALA A 944 2.28 -6.36 29.55
CA ALA A 944 2.98 -5.30 30.28
C ALA A 944 4.48 -5.66 30.44
N PRO A 945 5.42 -4.80 30.02
CA PRO A 945 6.83 -5.07 30.22
C PRO A 945 7.24 -4.78 31.67
N ASP A 946 8.12 -5.61 32.19
CA ASP A 946 8.84 -5.45 33.44
C ASP A 946 9.89 -4.32 33.40
N LEU A 947 10.30 -3.86 32.21
CA LEU A 947 11.28 -2.77 32.00
C LEU A 947 12.64 -3.02 32.66
N GLY A 948 12.97 -4.28 32.91
CA GLY A 948 14.18 -4.69 33.61
C GLY A 948 14.21 -4.30 35.08
N LEU A 949 13.05 -4.12 35.71
CA LEU A 949 12.87 -4.06 37.17
C LEU A 949 13.03 -5.47 37.77
N ASP A 950 13.44 -5.53 39.03
CA ASP A 950 13.48 -6.77 39.82
C ASP A 950 12.08 -7.15 40.36
N ALA A 951 12.00 -8.28 41.07
CA ALA A 951 10.75 -8.77 41.67
C ALA A 951 10.14 -7.79 42.67
N ASP A 952 10.96 -6.95 43.31
CA ASP A 952 10.51 -5.89 44.23
C ASP A 952 9.99 -4.65 43.49
N GLY A 953 10.00 -4.67 42.16
CA GLY A 953 9.61 -3.55 41.32
C GLY A 953 10.59 -2.38 41.37
N THR A 954 11.85 -2.66 41.68
CA THR A 954 12.93 -1.66 41.75
C THR A 954 14.01 -1.90 40.70
N LEU A 955 14.85 -0.89 40.46
CA LEU A 955 16.04 -1.02 39.63
C LEU A 955 17.17 -0.21 40.26
N LEU A 956 18.35 -0.81 40.35
CA LEU A 956 19.55 -0.14 40.81
C LEU A 956 20.31 0.44 39.61
N LEU A 957 20.58 1.74 39.67
CA LEU A 957 21.44 2.46 38.73
C LEU A 957 22.79 2.70 39.41
N ASP A 958 23.82 1.97 38.98
CA ASP A 958 25.14 1.98 39.61
C ASP A 958 26.06 3.01 38.94
N PHE A 959 26.69 3.86 39.74
CA PHE A 959 27.72 4.81 39.33
C PHE A 959 29.08 4.45 39.96
N GLY A 960 29.19 3.30 40.64
CA GLY A 960 30.33 2.91 41.47
C GLY A 960 30.11 3.31 42.95
N PRO A 961 30.73 4.39 43.45
CA PRO A 961 30.56 4.81 44.85
C PRO A 961 29.18 5.38 45.17
N ARG A 962 28.40 5.78 44.15
CA ARG A 962 27.00 6.22 44.30
C ARG A 962 26.07 5.26 43.59
N ARG A 963 24.91 5.04 44.19
CA ARG A 963 23.88 4.16 43.65
C ARG A 963 22.53 4.83 43.81
N PHE A 964 21.67 4.67 42.81
CA PHE A 964 20.34 5.27 42.80
C PHE A 964 19.29 4.19 42.58
N ARG A 965 18.27 4.15 43.44
CA ARG A 965 17.17 3.19 43.34
C ARG A 965 15.97 3.82 42.66
N VAL A 966 15.47 3.19 41.62
CA VAL A 966 14.28 3.66 40.87
C VAL A 966 13.01 3.35 41.66
N GLY A 967 12.07 4.30 41.68
CA GLY A 967 10.71 4.13 42.20
C GLY A 967 9.66 4.82 41.31
N PHE A 968 8.38 4.61 41.58
CA PHE A 968 7.28 5.11 40.76
C PHE A 968 6.17 5.78 41.58
N ASP A 969 5.63 6.87 41.05
CA ASP A 969 4.47 7.55 41.62
C ASP A 969 3.13 6.90 41.20
N GLU A 970 2.01 7.50 41.59
CA GLU A 970 0.64 7.06 41.29
C GLU A 970 0.32 7.07 39.79
N ALA A 971 1.07 7.84 38.98
CA ALA A 971 0.93 7.91 37.54
C ALA A 971 1.98 7.06 36.80
N LEU A 972 2.66 6.14 37.51
CA LEU A 972 3.82 5.38 37.01
C LEU A 972 4.93 6.27 36.42
N LYS A 973 5.07 7.52 36.89
CA LYS A 973 6.24 8.34 36.52
C LYS A 973 7.43 7.91 37.38
N PRO A 974 8.54 7.53 36.75
CA PRO A 974 9.70 7.08 37.49
C PRO A 974 10.42 8.26 38.16
N PHE A 975 10.94 8.03 39.34
CA PHE A 975 11.85 8.89 40.08
C PHE A 975 13.02 8.04 40.62
N VAL A 976 14.07 8.68 41.16
CA VAL A 976 15.16 7.96 41.82
C VAL A 976 15.30 8.37 43.28
N ARG A 977 15.79 7.47 44.12
CA ARG A 977 16.25 7.76 45.47
C ARG A 977 17.76 7.55 45.55
N ASP A 978 18.45 8.45 46.25
CA ASP A 978 19.86 8.25 46.57
C ASP A 978 20.06 7.29 47.75
N ALA A 979 21.31 7.09 48.17
CA ALA A 979 21.66 6.19 49.27
C ALA A 979 21.07 6.60 50.62
N ASP A 980 20.77 7.89 50.82
CA ASP A 980 20.14 8.43 52.02
C ASP A 980 18.60 8.36 51.95
N GLY A 981 18.05 7.82 50.85
CA GLY A 981 16.63 7.66 50.61
C GLY A 981 15.93 8.92 50.09
N ALA A 982 16.66 10.01 49.80
CA ALA A 982 16.09 11.26 49.35
C ALA A 982 15.55 11.13 47.90
N ARG A 983 14.30 11.56 47.68
CA ARG A 983 13.62 11.46 46.38
C ARG A 983 14.08 12.57 45.42
N LEU A 984 14.59 12.17 44.26
CA LEU A 984 15.03 13.04 43.18
C LEU A 984 14.19 12.80 41.93
N LYS A 985 13.77 13.88 41.28
CA LYS A 985 12.91 13.83 40.07
C LYS A 985 13.64 13.28 38.84
N GLU A 986 14.96 13.45 38.78
CA GLU A 986 15.80 12.99 37.67
C GLU A 986 17.09 12.37 38.19
N LEU A 987 17.69 11.51 37.37
CA LEU A 987 19.00 10.92 37.64
C LEU A 987 20.08 12.01 37.64
N PRO A 988 20.89 12.15 38.70
CA PRO A 988 21.97 13.13 38.75
C PRO A 988 23.03 12.92 37.67
N LYS A 989 23.72 14.01 37.27
CA LYS A 989 24.89 13.91 36.40
C LYS A 989 26.04 13.16 37.11
N ALA A 990 26.83 12.45 36.31
CA ALA A 990 28.08 11.86 36.78
C ALA A 990 29.04 12.95 37.30
N ARG A 991 29.74 12.63 38.38
CA ARG A 991 30.78 13.45 39.02
C ARG A 991 32.15 12.84 38.71
N ARG A 992 33.21 13.57 39.06
CA ARG A 992 34.60 13.16 38.82
C ARG A 992 34.98 11.85 39.52
N ASP A 993 34.35 11.55 40.66
CA ASP A 993 34.64 10.37 41.48
C ASP A 993 33.76 9.18 41.13
N ASP A 994 32.80 9.31 40.20
CA ASP A 994 31.99 8.20 39.72
C ASP A 994 32.73 7.40 38.64
N ASP A 995 32.36 6.14 38.49
CA ASP A 995 32.80 5.31 37.37
C ASP A 995 32.12 5.77 36.07
N THR A 996 32.93 6.19 35.09
CA THR A 996 32.46 6.74 33.82
C THR A 996 31.66 5.74 32.97
N GLU A 997 32.03 4.45 32.97
CA GLU A 997 31.35 3.44 32.16
C GLU A 997 30.01 3.06 32.79
N LEU A 998 30.00 2.81 34.10
CA LEU A 998 28.78 2.48 34.85
C LEU A 998 27.77 3.64 34.80
N ALA A 999 28.23 4.88 34.95
CA ALA A 999 27.36 6.06 34.87
C ALA A 999 26.75 6.25 33.47
N ALA A 1000 27.51 6.00 32.39
CA ALA A 1000 27.01 6.08 31.03
C ALA A 1000 25.98 4.98 30.73
N ALA A 1001 26.23 3.76 31.20
CA ALA A 1001 25.29 2.65 31.11
C ALA A 1001 23.99 2.93 31.89
N ALA A 1002 24.11 3.44 33.12
CA ALA A 1002 22.99 3.82 33.97
C ALA A 1002 22.14 4.94 33.34
N ALA A 1003 22.76 5.96 32.74
CA ALA A 1003 22.05 7.04 32.06
C ALA A 1003 21.26 6.54 30.83
N THR A 1004 21.85 5.60 30.07
CA THR A 1004 21.19 4.96 28.93
C THR A 1004 19.99 4.13 29.40
N ARG A 1005 20.17 3.32 30.46
CA ARG A 1005 19.11 2.50 31.03
C ARG A 1005 17.97 3.34 31.60
N TRP A 1006 18.26 4.43 32.29
CA TRP A 1006 17.27 5.41 32.78
C TRP A 1006 16.43 6.00 31.64
N LYS A 1007 17.07 6.44 30.56
CA LYS A 1007 16.37 7.02 29.40
C LYS A 1007 15.40 6.01 28.75
N THR A 1008 15.83 4.76 28.61
CA THR A 1008 15.00 3.67 28.09
C THR A 1008 13.82 3.38 29.02
N LEU A 1009 14.06 3.29 30.34
CA LEU A 1009 13.02 3.06 31.34
C LEU A 1009 11.97 4.18 31.33
N LYS A 1010 12.36 5.47 31.32
CA LYS A 1010 11.40 6.58 31.28
C LYS A 1010 10.48 6.50 30.06
N LYS A 1011 11.02 6.13 28.90
CA LYS A 1011 10.25 6.00 27.66
C LYS A 1011 9.29 4.82 27.72
N GLY A 1012 9.74 3.67 28.25
CA GLY A 1012 8.92 2.49 28.48
C GLY A 1012 7.77 2.78 29.45
N ALA A 1013 8.10 3.27 30.65
CA ALA A 1013 7.14 3.56 31.71
C ALA A 1013 6.05 4.54 31.26
N ARG A 1014 6.41 5.64 30.57
CA ARG A 1014 5.43 6.58 30.01
C ARG A 1014 4.45 5.93 29.03
N THR A 1015 4.90 4.94 28.27
CA THR A 1015 4.06 4.24 27.30
C THR A 1015 3.03 3.35 28.00
N VAL A 1016 3.49 2.61 29.01
CA VAL A 1016 2.68 1.66 29.79
C VAL A 1016 1.70 2.39 30.73
N ALA A 1017 2.15 3.46 31.38
CA ALA A 1017 1.36 4.25 32.34
C ALA A 1017 -0.01 4.65 31.78
N GLY A 1018 -0.03 5.31 30.62
CA GLY A 1018 -1.28 5.76 30.01
C GLY A 1018 -2.22 4.63 29.59
N GLN A 1019 -1.73 3.41 29.43
CA GLN A 1019 -2.55 2.24 29.10
C GLN A 1019 -3.09 1.55 30.35
N GLN A 1020 -2.23 1.29 31.34
CA GLN A 1020 -2.59 0.53 32.53
C GLN A 1020 -3.51 1.30 33.48
N LEU A 1021 -3.34 2.62 33.63
CA LEU A 1021 -4.27 3.43 34.42
C LEU A 1021 -5.69 3.37 33.86
N LEU A 1022 -5.83 3.60 32.55
CA LEU A 1022 -7.12 3.56 31.87
C LEU A 1022 -7.77 2.17 31.97
N ARG A 1023 -6.98 1.09 31.83
CA ARG A 1023 -7.49 -0.28 31.92
C ARG A 1023 -8.02 -0.62 33.31
N LEU A 1024 -7.29 -0.27 34.37
CA LEU A 1024 -7.73 -0.51 35.74
C LEU A 1024 -8.99 0.30 36.07
N GLU A 1025 -9.08 1.54 35.60
CA GLU A 1025 -10.28 2.37 35.76
C GLU A 1025 -11.47 1.75 35.02
N LEU A 1026 -11.29 1.36 33.74
CA LEU A 1026 -12.35 0.70 32.97
C LEU A 1026 -12.75 -0.64 33.58
N ALA A 1027 -11.82 -1.40 34.14
CA ALA A 1027 -12.09 -2.69 34.78
C ALA A 1027 -12.97 -2.54 36.03
N MET A 1028 -12.79 -1.46 36.80
CA MET A 1028 -13.71 -1.09 37.88
C MET A 1028 -15.11 -0.82 37.34
N CYS A 1029 -15.22 -0.01 36.27
CA CYS A 1029 -16.51 0.37 35.69
C CYS A 1029 -17.25 -0.80 35.01
N THR A 1030 -16.51 -1.75 34.42
CA THR A 1030 -17.08 -2.92 33.72
C THR A 1030 -17.15 -4.18 34.58
N ARG A 1031 -16.83 -4.07 35.88
CA ARG A 1031 -16.92 -5.18 36.85
C ARG A 1031 -16.05 -6.39 36.48
N ARG A 1032 -14.89 -6.16 35.87
CA ARG A 1032 -13.98 -7.23 35.46
C ARG A 1032 -13.48 -8.03 36.66
N HIS A 1033 -13.48 -9.35 36.53
CA HIS A 1033 -12.93 -10.29 37.51
C HIS A 1033 -11.54 -10.79 37.11
N TRP A 1034 -10.74 -11.11 38.10
CA TRP A 1034 -9.51 -11.88 37.95
C TRP A 1034 -9.55 -13.08 38.90
N ASP A 1035 -9.09 -14.22 38.41
CA ASP A 1035 -8.75 -15.34 39.28
C ASP A 1035 -7.52 -14.98 40.11
N THR A 1036 -7.42 -15.59 41.30
CA THR A 1036 -6.35 -15.31 42.27
C THR A 1036 -4.95 -15.44 41.65
N GLU A 1037 -4.69 -16.52 40.90
CA GLU A 1037 -3.38 -16.75 40.25
C GLU A 1037 -3.03 -15.69 39.21
N VAL A 1038 -4.03 -15.25 38.42
CA VAL A 1038 -3.85 -14.21 37.40
C VAL A 1038 -3.59 -12.85 38.05
N PHE A 1039 -4.35 -12.52 39.09
CA PHE A 1039 -4.16 -11.31 39.88
C PHE A 1039 -2.76 -11.25 40.50
N GLU A 1040 -2.31 -12.35 41.10
CA GLU A 1040 -0.98 -12.43 41.71
C GLU A 1040 0.13 -12.32 40.66
N GLN A 1041 0.01 -13.03 39.54
CA GLN A 1041 1.07 -13.08 38.54
C GLN A 1041 1.21 -11.78 37.72
N PHE A 1042 0.09 -11.21 37.27
CA PHE A 1042 0.10 -10.13 36.27
C PHE A 1042 -0.25 -8.74 36.84
N LEU A 1043 -0.76 -8.67 38.08
CA LEU A 1043 -1.09 -7.42 38.74
C LEU A 1043 -0.25 -7.21 40.00
N ALA A 1044 -0.54 -7.93 41.09
CA ALA A 1044 0.06 -7.68 42.41
C ALA A 1044 1.56 -8.02 42.47
N GLY A 1045 1.99 -9.09 41.80
CA GLY A 1045 3.38 -9.53 41.73
C GLY A 1045 4.16 -8.97 40.54
N HIS A 1046 3.50 -8.27 39.61
CA HIS A 1046 4.16 -7.77 38.42
C HIS A 1046 5.12 -6.60 38.75
N PRO A 1047 6.40 -6.61 38.32
CA PRO A 1047 7.40 -5.61 38.71
C PRO A 1047 7.01 -4.13 38.53
N LEU A 1048 6.36 -3.79 37.42
CA LEU A 1048 5.85 -2.43 37.15
C LEU A 1048 4.41 -2.17 37.63
N VAL A 1049 3.45 -3.04 37.30
CA VAL A 1049 2.01 -2.83 37.54
C VAL A 1049 1.67 -2.84 39.04
N ARG A 1050 2.42 -3.56 39.87
CA ARG A 1050 2.24 -3.60 41.35
C ARG A 1050 2.19 -2.22 41.99
N HIS A 1051 2.91 -1.25 41.43
CA HIS A 1051 2.94 0.13 41.91
C HIS A 1051 1.56 0.79 41.82
N LEU A 1052 0.72 0.42 40.86
CA LEU A 1052 -0.67 0.89 40.77
C LEU A 1052 -1.59 0.09 41.70
N VAL A 1053 -1.43 -1.23 41.71
CA VAL A 1053 -2.29 -2.17 42.45
C VAL A 1053 -2.30 -1.87 43.96
N ARG A 1054 -1.14 -1.54 44.55
CA ARG A 1054 -1.01 -1.20 45.98
C ARG A 1054 -1.69 0.11 46.41
N ARG A 1055 -2.14 0.92 45.44
CA ARG A 1055 -2.79 2.24 45.66
C ARG A 1055 -4.30 2.19 45.40
N LEU A 1056 -4.85 0.99 45.34
CA LEU A 1056 -6.26 0.72 45.06
C LEU A 1056 -6.80 -0.26 46.08
N VAL A 1057 -8.09 -0.13 46.39
CA VAL A 1057 -8.83 -1.10 47.18
C VAL A 1057 -9.31 -2.21 46.25
N TRP A 1058 -9.22 -3.45 46.70
CA TRP A 1058 -9.66 -4.64 45.99
C TRP A 1058 -10.70 -5.37 46.84
N ALA A 1059 -11.49 -6.24 46.22
CA ALA A 1059 -12.46 -7.04 46.94
C ALA A 1059 -12.56 -8.46 46.38
N VAL A 1060 -12.81 -9.41 47.28
CA VAL A 1060 -13.20 -10.78 46.96
C VAL A 1060 -14.71 -10.84 46.84
N TYR A 1061 -15.18 -11.44 45.75
CA TYR A 1061 -16.60 -11.58 45.43
C TYR A 1061 -17.05 -13.03 45.56
N THR A 1062 -18.31 -13.19 45.99
CA THR A 1062 -19.05 -14.45 45.89
C THR A 1062 -19.46 -14.74 44.45
N GLU A 1063 -19.86 -15.97 44.14
CA GLU A 1063 -20.48 -16.32 42.84
C GLU A 1063 -21.74 -15.50 42.49
N THR A 1064 -22.43 -14.94 43.49
CA THR A 1064 -23.61 -14.06 43.31
C THR A 1064 -23.27 -12.57 43.19
N ASP A 1065 -22.02 -12.23 42.86
CA ASP A 1065 -21.54 -10.86 42.64
C ASP A 1065 -21.66 -9.91 43.85
N THR A 1066 -21.59 -10.44 45.07
CA THR A 1066 -21.57 -9.66 46.31
C THR A 1066 -20.16 -9.62 46.93
N ILE A 1067 -19.78 -8.47 47.49
CA ILE A 1067 -18.49 -8.32 48.19
C ILE A 1067 -18.51 -9.18 49.45
N GLN A 1068 -17.56 -10.12 49.54
CA GLN A 1068 -17.30 -10.91 50.73
C GLN A 1068 -16.34 -10.19 51.68
N ARG A 1069 -15.30 -9.55 51.13
CA ARG A 1069 -14.27 -8.82 51.88
C ARG A 1069 -13.50 -7.86 50.99
N CYS A 1070 -13.21 -6.67 51.50
CA CYS A 1070 -12.28 -5.72 50.89
C CYS A 1070 -10.86 -5.87 51.46
N PHE A 1071 -9.84 -5.58 50.64
CA PHE A 1071 -8.43 -5.63 51.00
C PHE A 1071 -7.59 -4.65 50.18
N ARG A 1072 -6.35 -4.41 50.60
CA ARG A 1072 -5.30 -3.74 49.83
C ARG A 1072 -4.06 -4.61 49.72
N VAL A 1073 -3.15 -4.26 48.81
CA VAL A 1073 -1.81 -4.87 48.74
C VAL A 1073 -0.81 -3.92 49.43
N ALA A 1074 -0.14 -4.41 50.47
CA ALA A 1074 0.89 -3.68 51.21
C ALA A 1074 2.22 -3.58 50.44
N GLU A 1075 3.18 -2.79 50.94
CA GLU A 1075 4.46 -2.55 50.26
C GLU A 1075 5.29 -3.84 50.10
N ASP A 1076 5.24 -4.72 51.10
CA ASP A 1076 5.87 -6.05 51.12
C ASP A 1076 5.11 -7.10 50.30
N GLY A 1077 3.96 -6.74 49.71
CA GLY A 1077 3.12 -7.63 48.91
C GLY A 1077 2.10 -8.44 49.71
N GLN A 1078 2.01 -8.27 51.03
CA GLN A 1078 0.96 -8.90 51.84
C GLN A 1078 -0.39 -8.22 51.60
N TYR A 1079 -1.48 -8.94 51.89
CA TYR A 1079 -2.83 -8.37 51.82
C TYR A 1079 -3.29 -7.94 53.21
N THR A 1080 -3.87 -6.75 53.33
CA THR A 1080 -4.47 -6.27 54.59
C THR A 1080 -5.88 -5.73 54.38
N ASP A 1081 -6.71 -5.81 55.42
CA ASP A 1081 -8.06 -5.22 55.42
C ASP A 1081 -8.05 -3.73 55.79
N ALA A 1082 -9.22 -3.19 56.11
CA ALA A 1082 -9.40 -1.77 56.43
C ALA A 1082 -8.80 -1.38 57.81
N ASP A 1083 -8.63 -2.34 58.71
CA ASP A 1083 -7.99 -2.17 60.02
C ASP A 1083 -6.46 -2.44 59.97
N ASP A 1084 -5.95 -2.65 58.75
CA ASP A 1084 -4.57 -3.05 58.44
C ASP A 1084 -4.16 -4.43 58.97
N GLU A 1085 -5.14 -5.31 59.23
CA GLU A 1085 -4.88 -6.67 59.67
C GLU A 1085 -4.63 -7.62 58.48
N PRO A 1086 -3.71 -8.60 58.58
CA PRO A 1086 -3.40 -9.52 57.49
C PRO A 1086 -4.59 -10.35 57.00
N VAL A 1087 -4.75 -10.43 55.68
CA VAL A 1087 -5.80 -11.19 54.99
C VAL A 1087 -5.19 -12.31 54.15
N THR A 1088 -5.80 -13.49 54.19
CA THR A 1088 -5.51 -14.59 53.25
C THR A 1088 -6.60 -14.68 52.20
N LEU A 1089 -6.22 -14.70 50.93
CA LEU A 1089 -7.16 -14.86 49.82
C LEU A 1089 -7.53 -16.35 49.65
N PRO A 1090 -8.82 -16.71 49.55
CA PRO A 1090 -9.24 -18.08 49.27
C PRO A 1090 -8.74 -18.56 47.89
N THR A 1091 -8.45 -19.85 47.76
CA THR A 1091 -8.12 -20.45 46.45
C THR A 1091 -9.34 -20.37 45.52
N GLY A 1092 -9.14 -19.82 44.31
CA GLY A 1092 -10.22 -19.61 43.36
C GLY A 1092 -11.14 -18.42 43.69
N ALA A 1093 -10.67 -17.48 44.51
CA ALA A 1093 -11.40 -16.25 44.79
C ALA A 1093 -11.53 -15.39 43.54
N LEU A 1094 -12.75 -14.86 43.31
CA LEU A 1094 -13.03 -13.87 42.28
C LEU A 1094 -12.65 -12.48 42.81
N ILE A 1095 -11.59 -11.90 42.27
CA ILE A 1095 -11.06 -10.60 42.70
C ILE A 1095 -11.53 -9.53 41.72
N ARG A 1096 -12.06 -8.40 42.23
CA ARG A 1096 -12.40 -7.23 41.41
C ARG A 1096 -11.94 -5.94 42.07
N LEU A 1097 -11.88 -4.88 41.27
CA LEU A 1097 -11.83 -3.50 41.75
C LEU A 1097 -13.27 -3.04 42.07
N PRO A 1098 -13.65 -2.88 43.36
CA PRO A 1098 -14.99 -2.46 43.72
C PRO A 1098 -15.22 -1.00 43.32
N HIS A 1099 -16.40 -0.75 42.76
CA HIS A 1099 -16.90 0.61 42.53
C HIS A 1099 -17.47 1.19 43.84
N PRO A 1100 -17.46 2.51 44.07
CA PRO A 1100 -17.97 3.10 45.33
C PRO A 1100 -19.44 2.86 45.64
N LEU A 1101 -20.24 2.45 44.64
CA LEU A 1101 -21.63 2.04 44.83
C LEU A 1101 -21.76 0.65 45.49
N GLU A 1102 -20.72 -0.17 45.42
CA GLU A 1102 -20.67 -1.51 46.03
C GLU A 1102 -20.05 -1.47 47.43
N LEU A 1103 -19.22 -0.48 47.73
CA LEU A 1103 -18.54 -0.33 49.02
C LEU A 1103 -19.51 0.15 50.11
N SER A 1104 -19.35 -0.42 51.32
CA SER A 1104 -20.01 0.13 52.51
C SER A 1104 -19.44 1.51 52.84
N SER A 1105 -20.22 2.34 53.55
CA SER A 1105 -19.73 3.64 54.04
C SER A 1105 -18.51 3.48 54.94
N ASP A 1106 -18.52 2.43 55.76
CA ASP A 1106 -17.51 2.19 56.79
C ASP A 1106 -16.18 1.77 56.14
N ASP A 1107 -16.21 0.82 55.20
CA ASP A 1107 -15.02 0.41 54.43
C ASP A 1107 -14.46 1.59 53.63
N ARG A 1108 -15.32 2.38 52.97
CA ARG A 1108 -14.90 3.53 52.16
C ARG A 1108 -14.16 4.57 53.01
N THR A 1109 -14.65 4.86 54.22
CA THR A 1109 -14.00 5.77 55.16
C THR A 1109 -12.70 5.18 55.72
N ALA A 1110 -12.72 3.92 56.17
CA ALA A 1110 -11.56 3.28 56.78
C ALA A 1110 -10.38 3.14 55.80
N PHE A 1111 -10.62 2.64 54.58
CA PHE A 1111 -9.57 2.60 53.55
C PHE A 1111 -9.10 4.00 53.11
N GLY A 1112 -10.00 4.99 53.09
CA GLY A 1112 -9.63 6.38 52.80
C GLY A 1112 -8.67 6.96 53.85
N GLN A 1113 -8.91 6.69 55.13
CA GLN A 1113 -8.01 7.06 56.21
C GLN A 1113 -6.67 6.29 56.10
N LEU A 1114 -6.74 4.98 55.86
CA LEU A 1114 -5.56 4.13 55.71
C LEU A 1114 -4.65 4.61 54.57
N PHE A 1115 -5.21 4.98 53.41
CA PHE A 1115 -4.42 5.51 52.29
C PHE A 1115 -3.83 6.88 52.60
N THR A 1116 -4.51 7.69 53.40
CA THR A 1116 -3.98 8.98 53.89
C THR A 1116 -2.80 8.76 54.83
N ASP A 1117 -2.90 7.83 55.77
CA ASP A 1117 -1.86 7.53 56.77
C ASP A 1117 -0.57 7.00 56.12
N TYR A 1118 -0.69 6.24 55.03
CA TYR A 1118 0.45 5.76 54.23
C TYR A 1118 0.88 6.72 53.10
N GLU A 1119 0.31 7.91 53.00
CA GLU A 1119 0.56 8.91 51.94
C GLU A 1119 0.38 8.34 50.51
N LEU A 1120 -0.59 7.44 50.34
CA LEU A 1120 -0.89 6.76 49.08
C LEU A 1120 -1.94 7.55 48.28
N LEU A 1121 -1.49 8.19 47.20
CA LEU A 1121 -2.40 8.78 46.21
C LEU A 1121 -2.97 7.70 45.27
N GLN A 1122 -4.29 7.69 45.07
CA GLN A 1122 -4.92 6.78 44.13
C GLN A 1122 -4.60 7.16 42.67
N PRO A 1123 -4.36 6.18 41.79
CA PRO A 1123 -4.00 6.45 40.39
C PRO A 1123 -5.15 7.06 39.57
N PHE A 1124 -6.39 6.83 40.01
CA PHE A 1124 -7.62 7.48 39.53
C PHE A 1124 -8.60 7.54 40.71
N PRO A 1125 -9.65 8.39 40.66
CA PRO A 1125 -10.67 8.44 41.71
C PRO A 1125 -11.42 7.10 41.78
N GLN A 1126 -11.05 6.28 42.76
CA GLN A 1126 -11.80 5.09 43.17
C GLN A 1126 -12.65 5.47 44.38
N LEU A 1127 -12.05 5.67 45.56
CA LEU A 1127 -12.81 5.91 46.78
C LEU A 1127 -13.61 7.21 46.72
N ASP A 1128 -13.08 8.29 46.15
CA ASP A 1128 -13.77 9.58 46.03
C ASP A 1128 -14.46 9.77 44.67
N ARG A 1129 -14.78 8.69 43.95
CA ARG A 1129 -15.50 8.78 42.68
C ARG A 1129 -16.92 9.30 42.90
N ASP A 1130 -17.34 10.29 42.11
CA ASP A 1130 -18.73 10.74 42.05
C ASP A 1130 -19.62 9.63 41.52
N THR A 1131 -20.71 9.37 42.24
CA THR A 1131 -21.69 8.34 41.92
C THR A 1131 -23.05 8.98 41.65
N TYR A 1132 -23.76 8.48 40.64
CA TYR A 1132 -25.06 9.00 40.23
C TYR A 1132 -26.10 7.89 40.22
N ARG A 1133 -27.38 8.26 40.31
CA ARG A 1133 -28.51 7.34 40.19
C ARG A 1133 -29.52 7.87 39.19
N LEU A 1134 -30.13 6.96 38.43
CA LEU A 1134 -31.30 7.26 37.63
C LEU A 1134 -32.50 7.46 38.55
N THR A 1135 -33.37 8.41 38.20
CA THR A 1135 -34.70 8.54 38.81
C THR A 1135 -35.63 7.41 38.36
N ASP A 1136 -36.73 7.17 39.08
CA ASP A 1136 -37.72 6.14 38.71
C ASP A 1136 -38.30 6.39 37.30
N ALA A 1137 -38.48 7.66 36.92
CA ALA A 1137 -38.94 8.05 35.60
C ALA A 1137 -37.90 7.73 34.51
N GLU A 1138 -36.61 8.00 34.76
CA GLU A 1138 -35.52 7.70 33.83
C GLU A 1138 -35.30 6.19 33.68
N ARG A 1139 -35.45 5.40 34.76
CA ARG A 1139 -35.41 3.93 34.68
C ARG A 1139 -36.50 3.36 33.77
N ALA A 1140 -37.68 3.97 33.74
CA ALA A 1140 -38.77 3.54 32.87
C ALA A 1140 -38.66 4.06 31.42
N ALA A 1141 -37.77 5.03 31.15
CA ALA A 1141 -37.61 5.65 29.84
C ALA A 1141 -36.71 4.83 28.91
N THR A 1142 -36.89 5.00 27.60
CA THR A 1142 -36.00 4.49 26.55
C THR A 1142 -34.99 5.53 26.07
N GLU A 1143 -35.16 6.80 26.49
CA GLU A 1143 -34.29 7.92 26.13
C GLU A 1143 -34.06 8.83 27.36
N LEU A 1144 -32.82 9.28 27.56
CA LEU A 1144 -32.48 10.31 28.55
C LEU A 1144 -32.36 11.67 27.86
N THR A 1145 -33.18 12.62 28.29
CA THR A 1145 -33.19 14.00 27.78
C THR A 1145 -32.46 14.99 28.69
N ARG A 1146 -31.82 14.51 29.76
CA ARG A 1146 -31.05 15.33 30.73
C ARG A 1146 -29.94 16.17 30.07
N TRP A 1147 -29.42 15.69 28.94
CA TRP A 1147 -28.40 16.37 28.13
C TRP A 1147 -28.88 16.70 26.72
N ALA A 1148 -30.20 16.58 26.47
CA ALA A 1148 -30.78 17.09 25.24
C ALA A 1148 -30.45 18.57 25.12
N ASP A 1149 -30.10 18.98 23.91
CA ASP A 1149 -29.69 20.32 23.55
C ASP A 1149 -28.38 20.83 24.15
N LEU A 1150 -27.58 19.98 24.82
CA LEU A 1150 -26.28 20.39 25.35
C LEU A 1150 -25.27 20.60 24.22
N THR A 1151 -24.86 21.85 23.99
CA THR A 1151 -23.80 22.22 23.04
C THR A 1151 -22.43 22.21 23.71
N VAL A 1152 -21.46 21.49 23.12
CA VAL A 1152 -20.09 21.41 23.63
C VAL A 1152 -19.05 21.49 22.51
N PRO A 1153 -17.81 21.95 22.81
CA PRO A 1153 -16.72 21.92 21.84
C PRO A 1153 -16.45 20.51 21.35
N ILE A 1154 -16.14 20.36 20.05
CA ILE A 1154 -15.89 19.05 19.41
C ILE A 1154 -14.78 18.25 20.13
N GLY A 1155 -13.79 18.94 20.69
CA GLY A 1155 -12.72 18.32 21.48
C GLY A 1155 -13.22 17.57 22.72
N LYS A 1156 -14.33 18.00 23.35
CA LYS A 1156 -14.94 17.31 24.49
C LYS A 1156 -15.69 16.04 24.07
N ILE A 1157 -16.43 16.09 22.95
CA ILE A 1157 -17.06 14.89 22.36
C ILE A 1157 -15.99 13.85 22.01
N LEU A 1158 -14.91 14.28 21.35
CA LEU A 1158 -13.79 13.39 21.05
C LEU A 1158 -13.10 12.88 22.32
N GLY A 1159 -13.11 13.65 23.40
CA GLY A 1159 -12.61 13.26 24.73
C GLY A 1159 -13.33 12.05 25.33
N LEU A 1160 -14.60 11.80 24.97
CA LEU A 1160 -15.35 10.60 25.40
C LEU A 1160 -14.66 9.31 24.95
N THR A 1161 -13.87 9.34 23.87
CA THR A 1161 -13.09 8.16 23.43
C THR A 1161 -12.08 7.67 24.46
N ASN A 1162 -11.63 8.54 25.35
CA ASN A 1162 -10.77 8.17 26.48
C ASN A 1162 -11.55 7.48 27.62
N ARG A 1163 -12.88 7.32 27.49
CA ARG A 1163 -13.78 6.73 28.51
C ARG A 1163 -14.56 5.53 27.98
N GLY A 1164 -14.05 4.90 26.92
CA GLY A 1164 -14.63 3.70 26.31
C GLY A 1164 -15.75 3.96 25.30
N TRP A 1165 -15.96 5.22 24.88
CA TRP A 1165 -16.84 5.54 23.76
C TRP A 1165 -16.09 5.40 22.43
N GLU A 1166 -16.82 5.01 21.40
CA GLU A 1166 -16.37 4.87 20.03
C GLU A 1166 -17.21 5.77 19.12
N ARG A 1167 -16.69 6.05 17.94
CA ARG A 1167 -17.47 6.75 16.90
C ARG A 1167 -18.37 5.73 16.22
N GLY A 1168 -19.61 6.09 15.93
CA GLY A 1168 -20.50 5.29 15.09
C GLY A 1168 -19.96 5.08 13.68
N GLU A 1169 -20.67 4.26 12.89
CA GLU A 1169 -20.30 4.06 11.48
C GLU A 1169 -20.46 5.36 10.67
N PRO A 1170 -19.58 5.62 9.68
CA PRO A 1170 -19.75 6.75 8.76
C PRO A 1170 -20.99 6.57 7.91
N GLU A 1171 -21.87 7.57 7.91
CA GLU A 1171 -23.06 7.63 7.05
C GLU A 1171 -22.73 8.33 5.71
N ASP A 1172 -23.76 8.81 5.00
CA ASP A 1172 -23.61 9.57 3.76
C ASP A 1172 -22.67 10.77 3.94
N ALA A 1173 -21.89 11.06 2.89
CA ALA A 1173 -20.83 12.07 2.90
C ALA A 1173 -19.69 11.85 3.94
N GLY A 1174 -19.66 10.69 4.63
CA GLY A 1174 -18.61 10.35 5.59
C GLY A 1174 -18.75 11.08 6.92
N VAL A 1175 -19.98 11.37 7.34
CA VAL A 1175 -20.31 12.01 8.61
C VAL A 1175 -20.73 10.96 9.63
N VAL A 1176 -20.25 11.08 10.88
CA VAL A 1176 -20.65 10.20 12.00
C VAL A 1176 -21.62 10.95 12.90
N MET A 1177 -22.85 10.47 13.01
CA MET A 1177 -23.91 11.14 13.77
C MET A 1177 -24.00 10.70 15.24
N GLU A 1178 -23.19 9.73 15.67
CA GLU A 1178 -23.32 9.14 17.01
C GLU A 1178 -21.97 8.78 17.66
N MET A 1179 -21.95 8.88 19.00
CA MET A 1179 -20.94 8.24 19.85
C MET A 1179 -21.56 7.01 20.52
N VAL A 1180 -20.85 5.89 20.50
CA VAL A 1180 -21.35 4.58 20.92
C VAL A 1180 -20.45 4.00 22.00
N LYS A 1181 -21.00 3.58 23.14
CA LYS A 1181 -20.26 2.84 24.17
C LYS A 1181 -20.83 1.41 24.26
N PRO A 1182 -20.07 0.39 23.81
CA PRO A 1182 -20.54 -1.00 23.83
C PRO A 1182 -20.89 -1.46 25.25
N LEU A 1183 -21.95 -2.25 25.37
CA LEU A 1183 -22.37 -2.93 26.60
C LEU A 1183 -22.21 -4.45 26.45
N ALA A 1184 -22.22 -5.16 27.58
CA ALA A 1184 -22.29 -6.61 27.58
C ALA A 1184 -23.60 -7.10 26.90
N GLY A 1185 -23.54 -8.24 26.21
CA GLY A 1185 -24.71 -8.84 25.55
C GLY A 1185 -25.10 -8.24 24.20
N GLY A 1186 -24.23 -7.44 23.57
CA GLY A 1186 -24.43 -6.96 22.18
C GLY A 1186 -25.27 -5.67 22.04
N SER A 1187 -25.69 -5.07 23.15
CA SER A 1187 -26.28 -3.72 23.18
C SER A 1187 -25.21 -2.64 23.31
N ALA A 1188 -25.58 -1.37 23.15
CA ALA A 1188 -24.70 -0.22 23.34
C ALA A 1188 -25.47 0.99 23.89
N LEU A 1189 -24.75 1.86 24.60
CA LEU A 1189 -25.18 3.23 24.91
C LEU A 1189 -24.87 4.12 23.71
N VAL A 1190 -25.84 4.92 23.28
CA VAL A 1190 -25.70 5.79 22.11
C VAL A 1190 -25.99 7.22 22.51
N ALA A 1191 -25.09 8.15 22.17
CA ALA A 1191 -25.29 9.59 22.25
C ALA A 1191 -25.34 10.15 20.82
N GLU A 1192 -26.51 10.67 20.44
CA GLU A 1192 -26.78 11.19 19.09
C GLU A 1192 -26.40 12.67 18.99
N LEU A 1193 -25.78 13.06 17.88
CA LEU A 1193 -25.23 14.40 17.61
C LEU A 1193 -26.04 15.12 16.51
N SER A 1194 -26.14 16.45 16.61
CA SER A 1194 -26.89 17.27 15.64
C SER A 1194 -26.29 17.32 14.24
N ASP A 1195 -25.01 17.65 14.15
CA ASP A 1195 -24.32 17.97 12.89
C ASP A 1195 -23.30 16.91 12.50
N GLY A 1196 -22.96 16.01 13.44
CA GLY A 1196 -22.07 14.88 13.25
C GLY A 1196 -20.59 15.25 13.05
N LEU A 1197 -19.76 14.22 12.92
CA LEU A 1197 -18.30 14.32 12.80
C LEU A 1197 -17.86 13.91 11.40
N SER A 1198 -17.30 14.82 10.60
CA SER A 1198 -16.81 14.50 9.24
C SER A 1198 -15.46 13.75 9.25
N ILE A 1199 -15.34 12.75 8.37
CA ILE A 1199 -14.14 11.92 8.19
C ILE A 1199 -13.34 12.31 6.93
N SER A 1200 -13.89 13.16 6.05
CA SER A 1200 -13.42 13.31 4.67
C SER A 1200 -12.13 14.12 4.45
N THR A 1201 -11.58 14.83 5.45
CA THR A 1201 -10.48 15.79 5.23
C THR A 1201 -9.21 15.58 6.04
N GLY A 1202 -9.12 14.59 6.94
CA GLY A 1202 -7.93 14.40 7.79
C GLY A 1202 -7.67 15.52 8.81
N THR A 1203 -8.43 16.62 8.73
CA THR A 1203 -8.67 17.63 9.76
C THR A 1203 -10.15 17.61 10.11
N ILE A 1204 -10.45 17.65 11.42
CA ILE A 1204 -11.78 17.55 12.02
C ILE A 1204 -12.62 18.83 11.79
N ASP A 1205 -12.04 19.88 11.19
CA ASP A 1205 -12.57 21.26 11.23
C ASP A 1205 -13.60 21.64 10.14
N ALA A 1206 -14.12 20.69 9.36
CA ALA A 1206 -15.01 21.05 8.24
C ALA A 1206 -16.47 21.30 8.64
N PHE A 1207 -16.92 20.80 9.80
CA PHE A 1207 -18.28 21.03 10.32
C PHE A 1207 -18.22 21.39 11.80
N ALA A 1208 -18.52 22.66 12.10
CA ALA A 1208 -18.74 23.29 13.42
C ALA A 1208 -17.68 23.05 14.53
N ALA A 1209 -17.23 24.13 15.18
CA ALA A 1209 -16.34 24.04 16.34
C ALA A 1209 -17.01 23.37 17.58
N GLU A 1210 -18.34 23.26 17.55
CA GLU A 1210 -19.20 22.74 18.61
C GLU A 1210 -20.18 21.70 18.06
N GLN A 1211 -20.70 20.86 18.94
CA GLN A 1211 -21.67 19.79 18.64
C GLN A 1211 -22.76 19.80 19.71
N GLN A 1212 -23.99 19.51 19.31
CA GLN A 1212 -25.13 19.39 20.22
C GLN A 1212 -25.51 17.92 20.42
N ILE A 1213 -25.74 17.51 21.68
CA ILE A 1213 -26.29 16.19 21.99
C ILE A 1213 -27.82 16.25 21.86
N ILE A 1214 -28.39 15.44 20.97
CA ILE A 1214 -29.84 15.38 20.74
C ILE A 1214 -30.50 14.55 21.83
N ARG A 1215 -30.03 13.32 22.03
CA ARG A 1215 -30.58 12.35 22.98
C ARG A 1215 -29.58 11.25 23.29
N VAL A 1216 -29.87 10.51 24.36
CA VAL A 1216 -29.09 9.33 24.77
C VAL A 1216 -30.01 8.14 24.96
N PHE A 1217 -29.69 6.99 24.37
CA PHE A 1217 -30.53 5.77 24.43
C PHE A 1217 -29.69 4.48 24.51
N VAL A 1218 -30.35 3.35 24.81
CA VAL A 1218 -29.76 1.99 24.81
C VAL A 1218 -30.31 1.19 23.63
N GLY A 1219 -29.44 0.63 22.77
CA GLY A 1219 -29.85 -0.19 21.61
C GLY A 1219 -28.70 -0.94 20.93
N GLY A 1220 -29.00 -1.83 19.98
CA GLY A 1220 -27.98 -2.62 19.26
C GLY A 1220 -27.22 -1.83 18.17
N PRO A 1221 -25.98 -2.25 17.79
CA PRO A 1221 -25.24 -1.63 16.70
C PRO A 1221 -25.96 -1.89 15.36
N GLY A 1222 -26.32 -0.83 14.64
CA GLY A 1222 -27.08 -0.92 13.39
C GLY A 1222 -26.54 0.03 12.32
N ARG A 1223 -26.69 -0.34 11.05
CA ARG A 1223 -25.98 0.31 9.94
C ARG A 1223 -26.53 1.68 9.51
N TRP A 1224 -27.75 2.06 9.93
CA TRP A 1224 -28.43 3.33 9.58
C TRP A 1224 -29.51 3.68 10.62
N GLY A 1225 -29.75 4.98 10.86
CA GLY A 1225 -30.63 5.52 11.90
C GLY A 1225 -32.13 5.18 11.80
N THR A 1226 -32.78 5.29 12.98
CA THR A 1226 -34.22 5.31 13.33
C THR A 1226 -35.02 4.02 13.57
N ASP A 1227 -34.63 2.83 13.12
CA ASP A 1227 -35.37 1.57 13.40
C ASP A 1227 -34.56 0.58 14.26
N ARG A 1228 -34.03 1.04 15.40
CA ARG A 1228 -33.33 0.17 16.37
C ARG A 1228 -34.26 -0.20 17.53
N PRO A 1229 -34.29 -1.47 17.99
CA PRO A 1229 -34.98 -1.80 19.22
C PRO A 1229 -34.32 -1.05 20.39
N GLN A 1230 -35.05 -0.08 20.95
CA GLN A 1230 -34.61 0.66 22.13
C GLN A 1230 -34.95 -0.14 23.40
N HIS A 1231 -34.03 -0.16 24.35
CA HIS A 1231 -34.24 -0.78 25.66
C HIS A 1231 -34.44 0.30 26.73
N THR A 1232 -35.20 -0.03 27.76
CA THR A 1232 -35.37 0.85 28.92
C THR A 1232 -34.08 0.93 29.73
N PHE A 1233 -33.74 2.11 30.25
CA PHE A 1233 -32.55 2.29 31.11
C PHE A 1233 -32.62 1.48 32.41
N GLY A 1234 -33.82 1.05 32.83
CA GLY A 1234 -34.01 0.16 33.97
C GLY A 1234 -33.37 -1.24 33.81
N GLY A 1235 -32.99 -1.62 32.59
CA GLY A 1235 -32.22 -2.83 32.32
C GLY A 1235 -30.71 -2.69 32.55
N LEU A 1236 -30.21 -1.48 32.79
CA LEU A 1236 -28.81 -1.24 33.15
C LEU A 1236 -28.60 -1.50 34.65
N ASP A 1237 -27.43 -2.04 34.99
CA ASP A 1237 -26.98 -2.09 36.37
C ASP A 1237 -26.59 -0.69 36.89
N ASP A 1238 -26.62 -0.51 38.21
CA ASP A 1238 -26.42 0.80 38.84
C ASP A 1238 -25.04 1.42 38.57
N ILE A 1239 -24.00 0.61 38.33
CA ILE A 1239 -22.65 1.09 37.99
C ILE A 1239 -22.64 1.61 36.56
N THR A 1240 -23.10 0.82 35.58
CA THR A 1240 -23.18 1.26 34.18
C THR A 1240 -24.00 2.54 34.05
N ALA A 1241 -25.13 2.63 34.76
CA ALA A 1241 -25.96 3.83 34.80
C ALA A 1241 -25.22 5.04 35.42
N SER A 1242 -24.56 4.86 36.57
CA SER A 1242 -23.76 5.91 37.21
C SER A 1242 -22.64 6.42 36.31
N GLU A 1243 -21.93 5.52 35.63
CA GLU A 1243 -20.79 5.83 34.77
C GLU A 1243 -21.22 6.52 33.47
N LEU A 1244 -22.35 6.13 32.88
CA LEU A 1244 -22.97 6.87 31.79
C LEU A 1244 -23.25 8.32 32.19
N ILE A 1245 -23.89 8.53 33.35
CA ILE A 1245 -24.24 9.87 33.83
C ILE A 1245 -22.97 10.67 34.09
N ARG A 1246 -21.94 10.06 34.70
CA ARG A 1246 -20.64 10.68 34.96
C ARG A 1246 -19.92 11.11 33.69
N ASP A 1247 -19.95 10.29 32.64
CA ASP A 1247 -19.35 10.61 31.34
C ASP A 1247 -19.99 11.83 30.69
N LEU A 1248 -21.32 11.87 30.69
CA LEU A 1248 -22.08 12.97 30.09
C LEU A 1248 -22.02 14.24 30.94
N GLU A 1249 -21.98 14.13 32.27
CA GLU A 1249 -21.88 15.31 33.14
C GLU A 1249 -20.49 15.98 33.05
N ALA A 1250 -19.45 15.20 32.76
CA ALA A 1250 -18.12 15.76 32.48
C ALA A 1250 -18.05 16.58 31.20
N LEU A 1251 -19.07 16.54 30.33
CA LEU A 1251 -19.13 17.41 29.16
C LEU A 1251 -19.49 18.86 29.56
N ARG A 1252 -20.18 19.06 30.70
CA ARG A 1252 -20.59 20.37 31.22
C ARG A 1252 -19.44 21.13 31.90
N SER A 1253 -18.51 20.42 32.53
CA SER A 1253 -17.25 20.95 33.08
C SER A 1253 -16.22 21.14 31.99
#